data_AF-A0A945CGY5-F1
#
_entry.id   AF-A0A945CGY5-F1
#
_cell.length_a   1.000
_cell.length_b   1.000
_cell.length_c   1.000
_cell.angle_alpha   90.00
_cell.angle_beta   90.00
_cell.angle_gamma   90.00
#
_symmetry.space_group_name_H-M   'P 1'
#
loop_
_entity.id
_entity.type
_entity.pdbx_description
1 polymer ?
#
loop_
_entity_poly.entity_id
_entity_poly.type
_entity_poly.pdbx_seq_one_letter_code
_entity_poly.pdbx_strand_id
1 'polypeptide(L)'
;MNSMNGKQVLRRLIASNRRYAAGRAKNPNQTPEVRQGLVDGQQPMAIIIACADSRVSPEILFDCGLGELFVIRVAGNIATDEVIGSVEYAVEHLGVQLIVVLGHSSCGAVTAAVQGGEAPGHLVHLVKAIQPAVERVEGREGGLVENAIRENVGMVVEQIRASEPFLKKRALAGEVEVVGGYYHLETGLVEFPEMNAGLEKYLARAGEGYSEEQRMLGAEWKGPGYHTRVPDGTWAHSTRSSLDYALALLQAGGEEWEKRAADIVDRVLGLQETDPTDDYYGVWPWLLEEPVREMAPPDRNWADFCGAILAQMLIEHAEQLSESLRERMRDGLGHAAWEIFRRNVGPEYTNIAIMGAGVALMAGEILDEKRLVDYGRQRLSRFVRHARRHGGFNEYNSPTYTMVALHECERILQLVDDEEGQRTANGLRGWIWHVIGLHFHPRTRQWAGPHSRAYRDRLGEKEIEELLVGAGVKDDDGQAYCSLQHLPCPEWSARHFTELRLEEVERRSCFVRSDAWQDSRWGTTWMSQDACLSSINHEDMWTQRRPLVGYWGIKSAESAVLRLRFLRDGRDFASACVHQNQQRNRVLSAFGLASDRGDFHVHLDRPDDGVFQVEDLRVRYELSGENALVEKLGDGRFALIAGEYMAVVHTMPSRFGEFNVVWEVGEEDGKMFVDGVCYRGELLEFDLESWGEVVLAAGLELLRAGEKPCAVSVKAERIQEGYVDISWDRVSKLMMPLCAHPAQSRGADFKQG
;
A
#
# COMPACT_ATOMS: atom_id res chain seq x y z
N MET A 1 -16.28 -13.08 -15.59
CA MET A 1 -17.12 -12.28 -14.68
C MET A 1 -17.19 -13.02 -13.37
N ASN A 2 -16.09 -12.99 -12.61
CA ASN A 2 -16.19 -13.26 -11.18
C ASN A 2 -17.04 -12.15 -10.58
N SER A 3 -18.25 -12.48 -10.11
CA SER A 3 -19.10 -11.56 -9.36
C SER A 3 -18.35 -11.10 -8.12
N MET A 4 -18.47 -9.82 -7.75
CA MET A 4 -17.96 -9.34 -6.46
C MET A 4 -18.57 -10.18 -5.33
N ASN A 5 -17.76 -10.58 -4.36
CA ASN A 5 -18.28 -11.31 -3.20
C ASN A 5 -19.05 -10.37 -2.25
N GLY A 6 -19.86 -10.93 -1.33
CA GLY A 6 -20.72 -10.15 -0.45
C GLY A 6 -19.99 -9.05 0.33
N LYS A 7 -18.78 -9.33 0.81
CA LYS A 7 -17.92 -8.37 1.54
C LYS A 7 -17.45 -7.22 0.64
N GLN A 8 -17.04 -7.51 -0.60
CA GLN A 8 -16.66 -6.48 -1.57
C GLN A 8 -17.85 -5.57 -1.92
N VAL A 9 -19.05 -6.14 -2.06
CA VAL A 9 -20.27 -5.36 -2.27
C VAL A 9 -20.58 -4.48 -1.05
N LEU A 10 -20.44 -5.01 0.18
CA LEU A 10 -20.68 -4.24 1.40
C LEU A 10 -19.76 -3.02 1.49
N ARG A 11 -18.47 -3.16 1.19
CA ARG A 11 -17.55 -2.01 1.15
C ARG A 11 -17.99 -0.97 0.13
N ARG A 12 -18.43 -1.40 -1.06
CA ARG A 12 -18.96 -0.48 -2.06
C ARG A 12 -20.17 0.29 -1.53
N LEU A 13 -21.07 -0.37 -0.81
CA LEU A 13 -22.22 0.28 -0.17
C LEU A 13 -21.77 1.30 0.88
N ILE A 14 -20.84 0.96 1.76
CA ILE A 14 -20.30 1.87 2.79
C ILE A 14 -19.67 3.10 2.15
N ALA A 15 -18.76 2.92 1.19
CA ALA A 15 -18.14 4.03 0.47
C ALA A 15 -19.18 4.92 -0.24
N SER A 16 -20.26 4.33 -0.74
CA SER A 16 -21.32 5.08 -1.41
C SER A 16 -22.24 5.82 -0.44
N ASN A 17 -22.54 5.24 0.72
CA ASN A 17 -23.25 5.92 1.79
C ASN A 17 -22.44 7.08 2.38
N ARG A 18 -21.12 6.93 2.55
CA ARG A 18 -20.25 8.05 2.98
C ARG A 18 -20.33 9.22 2.00
N ARG A 19 -20.32 8.96 0.69
CA ARG A 19 -20.54 10.03 -0.32
C ARG A 19 -21.91 10.68 -0.21
N TYR A 20 -22.97 9.89 -0.01
CA TYR A 20 -24.31 10.41 0.21
C TYR A 20 -24.39 11.31 1.45
N ALA A 21 -23.88 10.83 2.59
CA ALA A 21 -23.85 11.56 3.85
C ALA A 21 -23.07 12.88 3.74
N ALA A 22 -21.97 12.88 2.97
CA ALA A 22 -21.18 14.07 2.67
C ALA A 22 -21.83 15.03 1.65
N GLY A 23 -23.03 14.74 1.14
CA GLY A 23 -23.71 15.57 0.13
C GLY A 23 -23.11 15.48 -1.29
N ARG A 24 -22.32 14.44 -1.57
CA ARG A 24 -21.58 14.22 -2.83
C ARG A 24 -22.11 13.01 -3.62
N ALA A 25 -23.40 12.74 -3.54
CA ALA A 25 -24.04 11.64 -4.27
C ALA A 25 -23.87 11.83 -5.79
N LYS A 26 -23.39 10.79 -6.49
CA LYS A 26 -23.18 10.82 -7.94
C LYS A 26 -24.46 10.54 -8.72
N ASN A 27 -25.47 9.94 -8.10
CA ASN A 27 -26.70 9.48 -8.74
C ASN A 27 -26.43 8.61 -9.98
N PRO A 28 -25.59 7.56 -9.86
CA PRO A 28 -25.15 6.76 -11.00
C PRO A 28 -26.31 6.00 -11.62
N ASN A 29 -26.17 5.60 -12.89
CA ASN A 29 -27.04 4.59 -13.52
C ASN A 29 -28.55 4.91 -13.54
N GLN A 30 -28.90 6.20 -13.68
CA GLN A 30 -30.30 6.68 -13.74
C GLN A 30 -30.72 7.17 -15.14
N THR A 31 -29.89 6.98 -16.17
CA THR A 31 -30.18 7.52 -17.52
C THR A 31 -31.21 6.67 -18.30
N PRO A 32 -31.88 7.23 -19.32
CA PRO A 32 -32.78 6.48 -20.18
C PRO A 32 -32.14 5.25 -20.85
N GLU A 33 -30.86 5.34 -21.21
CA GLU A 33 -30.09 4.25 -21.83
C GLU A 33 -29.89 3.09 -20.86
N VAL A 34 -29.54 3.39 -19.60
CA VAL A 34 -29.42 2.36 -18.55
C VAL A 34 -30.77 1.68 -18.33
N ARG A 35 -31.85 2.47 -18.19
CA ARG A 35 -33.21 1.94 -18.08
C ARG A 35 -33.58 1.01 -19.25
N GLN A 36 -33.23 1.38 -20.48
CA GLN A 36 -33.50 0.56 -21.66
C GLN A 36 -32.68 -0.75 -21.66
N GLY A 37 -31.44 -0.72 -21.16
CA GLY A 37 -30.58 -1.89 -21.02
C GLY A 37 -31.05 -2.91 -19.98
N LEU A 38 -31.92 -2.52 -19.05
CA LEU A 38 -32.47 -3.38 -18.00
C LEU A 38 -33.79 -4.08 -18.40
N VAL A 39 -34.28 -3.89 -19.64
CA VAL A 39 -35.55 -4.49 -20.09
C VAL A 39 -35.52 -6.02 -20.09
N ASP A 40 -34.37 -6.60 -20.45
CA ASP A 40 -34.24 -8.05 -20.61
C ASP A 40 -33.81 -8.77 -19.32
N GLY A 41 -33.52 -8.03 -18.24
CA GLY A 41 -33.14 -8.63 -16.96
C GLY A 41 -32.51 -7.67 -15.96
N GLN A 42 -32.25 -8.20 -14.76
CA GLN A 42 -31.61 -7.50 -13.65
C GLN A 42 -30.50 -8.35 -13.03
N GLN A 43 -29.46 -7.68 -12.52
CA GLN A 43 -28.34 -8.30 -11.80
C GLN A 43 -27.94 -7.42 -10.61
N PRO A 44 -28.80 -7.32 -9.59
CA PRO A 44 -28.49 -6.54 -8.40
C PRO A 44 -27.28 -7.13 -7.68
N MET A 45 -26.46 -6.27 -7.09
CA MET A 45 -25.28 -6.69 -6.32
C MET A 45 -25.62 -7.06 -4.88
N ALA A 46 -26.70 -6.48 -4.34
CA ALA A 46 -27.15 -6.69 -2.96
C ALA A 46 -28.69 -6.69 -2.88
N ILE A 47 -29.20 -7.32 -1.83
CA ILE A 47 -30.59 -7.16 -1.39
C ILE A 47 -30.63 -6.38 -0.07
N ILE A 48 -31.48 -5.35 -0.01
CA ILE A 48 -31.68 -4.51 1.18
C ILE A 48 -33.10 -4.69 1.71
N ILE A 49 -33.22 -5.12 2.96
CA ILE A 49 -34.47 -5.20 3.71
C ILE A 49 -34.53 -3.96 4.61
N ALA A 50 -35.31 -2.96 4.22
CA ALA A 50 -35.38 -1.68 4.91
C ALA A 50 -36.78 -1.40 5.47
N CYS A 51 -36.86 -0.39 6.34
CA CYS A 51 -38.15 0.09 6.83
C CYS A 51 -38.96 0.73 5.68
N ALA A 52 -40.29 0.63 5.76
CA ALA A 52 -41.20 1.38 4.89
C ALA A 52 -41.20 2.90 5.16
N ASP A 53 -40.48 3.37 6.18
CA ASP A 53 -40.32 4.78 6.50
C ASP A 53 -39.87 5.57 5.26
N SER A 54 -40.60 6.63 4.94
CA SER A 54 -40.37 7.45 3.74
C SER A 54 -38.99 8.11 3.70
N ARG A 55 -38.31 8.23 4.85
CA ARG A 55 -36.96 8.84 4.97
C ARG A 55 -35.84 7.83 4.67
N VAL A 56 -36.16 6.55 4.52
CA VAL A 56 -35.18 5.45 4.38
C VAL A 56 -35.33 4.80 3.01
N SER A 57 -34.73 5.42 1.99
CA SER A 57 -34.75 4.92 0.61
C SER A 57 -33.38 4.36 0.22
N PRO A 58 -33.16 3.03 0.27
CA PRO A 58 -31.82 2.43 0.14
C PRO A 58 -31.02 2.85 -1.09
N GLU A 59 -31.68 3.01 -2.23
CA GLU A 59 -31.05 3.44 -3.49
C GLU A 59 -30.41 4.83 -3.36
N ILE A 60 -31.06 5.73 -2.63
CA ILE A 60 -30.56 7.07 -2.34
C ILE A 60 -29.44 7.01 -1.29
N LEU A 61 -29.71 6.31 -0.18
CA LEU A 61 -28.77 6.23 0.95
C LEU A 61 -27.43 5.62 0.58
N PHE A 62 -27.42 4.69 -0.38
CA PHE A 62 -26.22 4.03 -0.89
C PHE A 62 -25.78 4.55 -2.26
N ASP A 63 -26.29 5.70 -2.73
CA ASP A 63 -25.89 6.33 -4.00
C ASP A 63 -25.85 5.32 -5.17
N CYS A 64 -26.91 4.53 -5.31
CA CYS A 64 -27.07 3.46 -6.30
C CYS A 64 -28.14 3.82 -7.33
N GLY A 65 -28.00 3.30 -8.55
CA GLY A 65 -28.95 3.48 -9.63
C GLY A 65 -29.89 2.32 -9.88
N LEU A 66 -30.50 2.33 -11.07
CA LEU A 66 -31.47 1.31 -11.47
C LEU A 66 -30.79 -0.06 -11.63
N GLY A 67 -31.42 -1.11 -11.11
CA GLY A 67 -30.97 -2.49 -11.25
C GLY A 67 -29.79 -2.90 -10.36
N GLU A 68 -29.26 -1.99 -9.53
CA GLU A 68 -28.10 -2.28 -8.68
C GLU A 68 -28.48 -2.89 -7.33
N LEU A 69 -29.65 -2.55 -6.77
CA LEU A 69 -30.16 -3.09 -5.52
C LEU A 69 -31.50 -3.80 -5.73
N PHE A 70 -31.68 -4.95 -5.07
CA PHE A 70 -32.99 -5.55 -4.86
C PHE A 70 -33.52 -5.05 -3.51
N VAL A 71 -34.68 -4.38 -3.48
CA VAL A 71 -35.12 -3.68 -2.26
C VAL A 71 -36.47 -4.22 -1.79
N ILE A 72 -36.51 -4.62 -0.51
CA ILE A 72 -37.73 -4.99 0.20
C ILE A 72 -37.97 -3.95 1.29
N ARG A 73 -39.18 -3.38 1.34
CA ARG A 73 -39.55 -2.38 2.35
C ARG A 73 -40.81 -2.78 3.10
N VAL A 74 -40.68 -2.95 4.41
CA VAL A 74 -41.79 -3.24 5.33
C VAL A 74 -41.60 -2.45 6.63
N ALA A 75 -42.68 -1.99 7.24
CA ALA A 75 -42.59 -1.23 8.49
C ALA A 75 -41.87 -2.04 9.58
N GLY A 76 -40.83 -1.46 10.18
CA GLY A 76 -39.97 -2.13 11.16
C GLY A 76 -39.07 -3.22 10.59
N ASN A 77 -38.93 -3.31 9.26
CA ASN A 77 -38.02 -4.23 8.55
C ASN A 77 -38.10 -5.69 9.04
N ILE A 78 -39.31 -6.13 9.40
CA ILE A 78 -39.60 -7.49 9.90
C ILE A 78 -39.44 -8.54 8.78
N ALA A 79 -39.02 -9.75 9.12
CA ALA A 79 -38.92 -10.86 8.16
C ALA A 79 -40.14 -11.78 8.23
N THR A 80 -41.19 -11.47 7.45
CA THR A 80 -42.30 -12.41 7.21
C THR A 80 -41.91 -13.44 6.16
N ASP A 81 -42.74 -14.47 5.96
CA ASP A 81 -42.51 -15.51 4.95
C ASP A 81 -42.39 -14.93 3.53
N GLU A 82 -43.15 -13.87 3.21
CA GLU A 82 -43.06 -13.18 1.91
C GLU A 82 -41.74 -12.42 1.76
N VAL A 83 -41.21 -11.84 2.84
CA VAL A 83 -39.90 -11.19 2.85
C VAL A 83 -38.81 -12.24 2.65
N ILE A 84 -38.85 -13.35 3.39
CA ILE A 84 -37.89 -14.44 3.26
C ILE A 84 -37.94 -15.05 1.86
N GLY A 85 -39.12 -15.33 1.31
CA GLY A 85 -39.25 -15.84 -0.06
C GLY A 85 -38.69 -14.88 -1.12
N SER A 86 -38.81 -13.57 -0.89
CA SER A 86 -38.19 -12.56 -1.76
C SER A 86 -36.66 -12.52 -1.64
N VAL A 87 -36.13 -12.76 -0.44
CA VAL A 87 -34.68 -12.93 -0.20
C VAL A 87 -34.16 -14.17 -0.91
N GLU A 88 -34.86 -15.30 -0.78
CA GLU A 88 -34.51 -16.55 -1.48
C GLU A 88 -34.52 -16.38 -3.00
N TYR A 89 -35.49 -15.62 -3.54
CA TYR A 89 -35.49 -15.28 -4.96
C TYR A 89 -34.22 -14.53 -5.37
N ALA A 90 -33.84 -13.47 -4.65
CA ALA A 90 -32.64 -12.69 -4.98
C ALA A 90 -31.35 -13.55 -4.90
N VAL A 91 -31.23 -14.39 -3.89
CA VAL A 91 -30.04 -15.24 -3.69
C VAL A 91 -29.98 -16.37 -4.72
N GLU A 92 -31.07 -17.11 -4.92
CA GLU A 92 -31.07 -18.31 -5.77
C GLU A 92 -31.22 -17.98 -7.26
N HIS A 93 -32.00 -16.96 -7.61
CA HIS A 93 -32.33 -16.66 -9.00
C HIS A 93 -31.49 -15.52 -9.58
N LEU A 94 -31.14 -14.52 -8.76
CA LEU A 94 -30.34 -13.37 -9.19
C LEU A 94 -28.86 -13.49 -8.81
N GLY A 95 -28.49 -14.47 -7.99
CA GLY A 95 -27.10 -14.72 -7.57
C GLY A 95 -26.56 -13.68 -6.60
N VAL A 96 -27.44 -12.99 -5.86
CA VAL A 96 -27.04 -11.99 -4.86
C VAL A 96 -26.26 -12.66 -3.72
N GLN A 97 -25.13 -12.06 -3.35
CA GLN A 97 -24.23 -12.58 -2.31
C GLN A 97 -24.18 -11.69 -1.05
N LEU A 98 -24.93 -10.58 -1.01
CA LEU A 98 -25.05 -9.71 0.15
C LEU A 98 -26.53 -9.42 0.48
N ILE A 99 -26.91 -9.69 1.72
CA ILE A 99 -28.20 -9.34 2.32
C ILE A 99 -27.94 -8.30 3.41
N VAL A 100 -28.57 -7.13 3.33
CA VAL A 100 -28.50 -6.08 4.36
C VAL A 100 -29.87 -5.91 5.02
N VAL A 101 -29.93 -6.04 6.33
CA VAL A 101 -31.09 -5.66 7.14
C VAL A 101 -30.85 -4.25 7.67
N LEU A 102 -31.61 -3.27 7.19
CA LEU A 102 -31.39 -1.85 7.47
C LEU A 102 -32.44 -1.30 8.43
N GLY A 103 -32.06 -1.16 9.70
CA GLY A 103 -32.79 -0.37 10.69
C GLY A 103 -32.43 1.12 10.59
N HIS A 104 -33.12 1.97 11.37
CA HIS A 104 -32.85 3.40 11.37
C HIS A 104 -33.25 4.08 12.68
N SER A 105 -32.62 5.21 13.01
CA SER A 105 -32.96 6.03 14.17
C SER A 105 -34.43 6.48 14.11
N SER A 106 -35.06 6.62 15.29
CA SER A 106 -36.45 7.08 15.41
C SER A 106 -37.48 6.25 14.58
N CYS A 107 -37.38 4.92 14.60
CA CYS A 107 -38.29 4.03 13.88
C CYS A 107 -39.69 3.96 14.51
N GLY A 108 -40.70 4.46 13.82
CA GLY A 108 -42.08 4.51 14.33
C GLY A 108 -42.70 3.16 14.67
N ALA A 109 -42.38 2.09 13.92
CA ALA A 109 -42.89 0.75 14.20
C ALA A 109 -42.31 0.19 15.51
N VAL A 110 -41.02 0.40 15.76
CA VAL A 110 -40.37 -0.02 17.00
C VAL A 110 -40.81 0.86 18.17
N THR A 111 -40.93 2.17 17.97
CA THR A 111 -41.50 3.07 18.98
C THR A 111 -42.91 2.64 19.40
N ALA A 112 -43.76 2.25 18.44
CA ALA A 112 -45.10 1.75 18.74
C ALA A 112 -45.07 0.44 19.56
N ALA A 113 -44.15 -0.47 19.24
CA ALA A 113 -43.96 -1.70 20.03
C ALA A 113 -43.48 -1.39 21.46
N VAL A 114 -42.54 -0.44 21.63
CA VAL A 114 -42.06 -0.01 22.96
C VAL A 114 -43.15 0.67 23.79
N GLN A 115 -43.99 1.50 23.16
CA GLN A 115 -45.11 2.18 23.85
C GLN A 115 -46.20 1.21 24.30
N GLY A 116 -46.34 0.06 23.63
CA GLY A 116 -47.36 -0.94 23.92
C GLY A 116 -48.79 -0.49 23.61
N GLY A 117 -49.77 -1.28 24.06
CA GLY A 117 -51.20 -1.03 23.84
C GLY A 117 -51.83 -1.84 22.70
N GLU A 118 -53.13 -1.65 22.45
CA GLU A 118 -53.85 -2.32 21.36
C GLU A 118 -53.49 -1.66 20.01
N ALA A 119 -52.72 -2.36 19.19
CA ALA A 119 -52.45 -1.96 17.82
C ALA A 119 -53.66 -2.30 16.92
N PRO A 120 -54.31 -1.33 16.26
CA PRO A 120 -55.53 -1.58 15.51
C PRO A 120 -55.25 -2.31 14.19
N GLY A 121 -56.19 -3.18 13.79
CA GLY A 121 -56.17 -3.86 12.49
C GLY A 121 -54.91 -4.70 12.29
N HIS A 122 -54.27 -4.58 11.12
CA HIS A 122 -53.08 -5.35 10.78
C HIS A 122 -51.78 -4.87 11.46
N LEU A 123 -51.79 -3.71 12.14
CA LEU A 123 -50.62 -3.21 12.86
C LEU A 123 -50.19 -4.14 14.00
N VAL A 124 -51.12 -4.93 14.54
CA VAL A 124 -50.85 -5.94 15.57
C VAL A 124 -49.79 -6.97 15.13
N HIS A 125 -49.70 -7.28 13.84
CA HIS A 125 -48.70 -8.22 13.33
C HIS A 125 -47.29 -7.62 13.39
N LEU A 126 -47.15 -6.32 13.10
CA LEU A 126 -45.88 -5.60 13.19
C LEU A 126 -45.39 -5.54 14.63
N VAL A 127 -46.27 -5.12 15.55
CA VAL A 127 -45.94 -5.02 16.97
C VAL A 127 -45.55 -6.39 17.52
N LYS A 128 -46.32 -7.45 17.22
CA LYS A 128 -46.00 -8.81 17.67
C LYS A 128 -44.64 -9.32 17.16
N ALA A 129 -44.26 -8.96 15.94
CA ALA A 129 -42.97 -9.35 15.38
C ALA A 129 -41.79 -8.62 16.04
N ILE A 130 -41.99 -7.35 16.44
CA ILE A 130 -40.94 -6.50 17.04
C ILE A 130 -40.84 -6.69 18.57
N GLN A 131 -41.95 -7.03 19.23
CA GLN A 131 -42.04 -7.13 20.70
C GLN A 131 -40.90 -7.94 21.35
N PRO A 132 -40.47 -9.11 20.80
CA PRO A 132 -39.36 -9.86 21.38
C PRO A 132 -38.04 -9.07 21.44
N ALA A 133 -37.79 -8.16 20.50
CA ALA A 133 -36.60 -7.31 20.52
C ALA A 133 -36.67 -6.32 21.68
N VAL A 134 -37.85 -5.75 21.95
CA VAL A 134 -38.09 -4.84 23.09
C VAL A 134 -37.82 -5.55 24.42
N GLU A 135 -38.35 -6.77 24.57
CA GLU A 135 -38.19 -7.58 25.78
C GLU A 135 -36.72 -7.94 26.06
N ARG A 136 -35.92 -8.24 25.01
CA ARG A 136 -34.50 -8.60 25.15
C ARG A 136 -33.59 -7.44 25.57
N VAL A 137 -34.02 -6.21 25.34
CA VAL A 137 -33.23 -5.01 25.66
C VAL A 137 -33.72 -4.28 26.90
N GLU A 138 -34.81 -4.75 27.51
CA GLU A 138 -35.36 -4.17 28.71
C GLU A 138 -34.32 -4.20 29.84
N GLY A 139 -34.09 -3.05 30.48
CA GLY A 139 -33.09 -2.89 31.53
C GLY A 139 -31.63 -2.74 31.05
N ARG A 140 -31.34 -2.76 29.74
CA ARG A 140 -30.03 -2.34 29.22
C ARG A 140 -29.85 -0.83 29.39
N GLU A 141 -28.61 -0.38 29.61
CA GLU A 141 -28.29 1.04 29.61
C GLU A 141 -28.57 1.69 28.23
N GLY A 142 -28.93 2.98 28.23
CA GLY A 142 -29.26 3.73 27.01
C GLY A 142 -30.76 3.85 26.72
N GLY A 143 -31.09 4.35 25.52
CA GLY A 143 -32.47 4.56 25.10
C GLY A 143 -33.15 3.26 24.67
N LEU A 144 -34.25 2.90 25.34
CA LEU A 144 -34.98 1.63 25.08
C LEU A 144 -35.37 1.44 23.61
N VAL A 145 -35.86 2.49 22.95
CA VAL A 145 -36.25 2.46 21.54
C VAL A 145 -35.04 2.15 20.65
N GLU A 146 -33.91 2.81 20.89
CA GLU A 146 -32.71 2.63 20.06
C GLU A 146 -32.06 1.27 20.24
N ASN A 147 -32.01 0.79 21.48
CA ASN A 147 -31.59 -0.57 21.77
C ASN A 147 -32.52 -1.58 21.08
N ALA A 148 -33.84 -1.38 21.13
CA ALA A 148 -34.81 -2.27 20.50
C ALA A 148 -34.71 -2.27 18.96
N ILE A 149 -34.39 -1.13 18.33
CA ILE A 149 -34.15 -1.06 16.88
C ILE A 149 -32.96 -1.93 16.49
N ARG A 150 -31.84 -1.79 17.19
CA ARG A 150 -30.61 -2.57 16.92
C ARG A 150 -30.81 -4.05 17.17
N GLU A 151 -31.47 -4.41 18.26
CA GLU A 151 -31.83 -5.79 18.56
C GLU A 151 -32.80 -6.37 17.50
N ASN A 152 -33.78 -5.60 17.03
CA ASN A 152 -34.69 -6.03 15.96
C ASN A 152 -33.93 -6.33 14.66
N VAL A 153 -32.97 -5.49 14.28
CA VAL A 153 -32.08 -5.76 13.13
C VAL A 153 -31.31 -7.07 13.35
N GLY A 154 -30.67 -7.24 14.50
CA GLY A 154 -29.92 -8.45 14.84
C GLY A 154 -30.78 -9.72 14.79
N MET A 155 -31.98 -9.65 15.34
CA MET A 155 -32.95 -10.76 15.32
C MET A 155 -33.38 -11.13 13.90
N VAL A 156 -33.63 -10.15 13.04
CA VAL A 156 -33.99 -10.40 11.63
C VAL A 156 -32.80 -10.99 10.87
N VAL A 157 -31.57 -10.53 11.12
CA VAL A 157 -30.35 -11.15 10.58
C VAL A 157 -30.24 -12.61 11.00
N GLU A 158 -30.44 -12.92 12.29
CA GLU A 158 -30.45 -14.30 12.81
C GLU A 158 -31.54 -15.15 12.14
N GLN A 159 -32.75 -14.61 11.99
CA GLN A 159 -33.86 -15.30 11.34
C GLN A 159 -33.53 -15.66 9.89
N ILE A 160 -32.95 -14.73 9.12
CA ILE A 160 -32.54 -14.96 7.74
C ILE A 160 -31.42 -16.00 7.67
N ARG A 161 -30.39 -15.87 8.50
CA ARG A 161 -29.27 -16.84 8.58
C ARG A 161 -29.74 -18.24 9.01
N ALA A 162 -30.82 -18.34 9.78
CA ALA A 162 -31.37 -19.61 10.22
C ALA A 162 -32.43 -20.21 9.26
N SER A 163 -32.87 -19.46 8.25
CA SER A 163 -33.95 -19.88 7.35
C SER A 163 -33.57 -21.09 6.50
N GLU A 164 -34.44 -22.10 6.50
CA GLU A 164 -34.28 -23.35 5.76
C GLU A 164 -35.23 -23.38 4.56
N PRO A 165 -34.86 -24.08 3.46
CA PRO A 165 -33.70 -24.98 3.37
C PRO A 165 -32.42 -24.33 2.77
N PHE A 166 -32.50 -23.14 2.18
CA PHE A 166 -31.44 -22.60 1.33
C PHE A 166 -30.48 -21.65 2.07
N LEU A 167 -31.01 -20.58 2.67
CA LEU A 167 -30.21 -19.46 3.18
C LEU A 167 -29.22 -19.90 4.27
N LYS A 168 -29.67 -20.74 5.21
CA LYS A 168 -28.81 -21.31 6.25
C LYS A 168 -27.59 -22.04 5.70
N LYS A 169 -27.77 -22.85 4.66
CA LYS A 169 -26.68 -23.60 4.04
C LYS A 169 -25.66 -22.65 3.41
N ARG A 170 -26.11 -21.64 2.67
CA ARG A 170 -25.23 -20.69 1.98
C ARG A 170 -24.51 -19.75 2.94
N ALA A 171 -25.19 -19.27 3.97
CA ALA A 171 -24.60 -18.47 5.02
C ALA A 171 -23.51 -19.25 5.78
N LEU A 172 -23.77 -20.52 6.16
CA LEU A 172 -22.76 -21.38 6.81
C LEU A 172 -21.57 -21.71 5.89
N ALA A 173 -21.78 -21.73 4.58
CA ALA A 173 -20.72 -21.93 3.60
C ALA A 173 -19.95 -20.65 3.25
N GLY A 174 -20.37 -19.48 3.77
CA GLY A 174 -19.78 -18.18 3.42
C GLY A 174 -20.10 -17.71 1.99
N GLU A 175 -21.08 -18.34 1.31
CA GLU A 175 -21.48 -17.97 -0.06
C GLU A 175 -22.38 -16.73 -0.09
N VAL A 176 -23.07 -16.44 1.02
CA VAL A 176 -23.95 -15.28 1.19
C VAL A 176 -23.64 -14.62 2.51
N GLU A 177 -23.33 -13.32 2.46
CA GLU A 177 -23.12 -12.48 3.63
C GLU A 177 -24.47 -11.86 4.05
N VAL A 178 -24.80 -11.92 5.36
CA VAL A 178 -26.04 -11.34 5.90
C VAL A 178 -25.66 -10.37 7.00
N VAL A 179 -25.82 -9.07 6.77
CA VAL A 179 -25.33 -8.02 7.68
C VAL A 179 -26.46 -7.15 8.22
N GLY A 180 -26.28 -6.63 9.43
CA GLY A 180 -27.14 -5.62 10.02
C GLY A 180 -26.58 -4.22 9.79
N GLY A 181 -27.42 -3.29 9.36
CA GLY A 181 -27.09 -1.87 9.24
C GLY A 181 -28.02 -1.01 10.10
N TYR A 182 -27.51 0.09 10.62
CA TYR A 182 -28.28 1.09 11.36
C TYR A 182 -28.08 2.46 10.73
N TYR A 183 -29.14 3.02 10.15
CA TYR A 183 -29.12 4.33 9.50
C TYR A 183 -29.42 5.46 10.47
N HIS A 184 -28.50 6.42 10.57
CA HIS A 184 -28.64 7.64 11.35
C HIS A 184 -29.32 8.72 10.50
N LEU A 185 -30.58 9.06 10.80
CA LEU A 185 -31.33 10.09 10.08
C LEU A 185 -30.66 11.46 10.12
N GLU A 186 -29.97 11.74 11.22
CA GLU A 186 -29.34 13.02 11.53
C GLU A 186 -28.11 13.28 10.66
N THR A 187 -27.30 12.24 10.41
CA THR A 187 -26.00 12.36 9.72
C THR A 187 -26.03 11.81 8.30
N GLY A 188 -27.02 10.99 7.96
CA GLY A 188 -27.07 10.28 6.68
C GLY A 188 -26.15 9.05 6.61
N LEU A 189 -25.46 8.70 7.69
CA LEU A 189 -24.55 7.55 7.74
C LEU A 189 -25.27 6.24 8.10
N VAL A 190 -24.82 5.14 7.50
CA VAL A 190 -25.19 3.78 7.88
C VAL A 190 -24.03 3.13 8.62
N GLU A 191 -24.29 2.75 9.86
CA GLU A 191 -23.38 2.02 10.72
C GLU A 191 -23.53 0.52 10.50
N PHE A 192 -22.40 -0.19 10.32
CA PHE A 192 -22.36 -1.65 10.19
C PHE A 192 -21.50 -2.22 11.33
N PRO A 193 -22.08 -2.94 12.31
CA PRO A 193 -21.35 -3.44 13.48
C PRO A 193 -20.16 -4.35 13.13
N GLU A 194 -20.28 -5.17 12.08
CA GLU A 194 -19.24 -6.12 11.64
C GLU A 194 -17.98 -5.43 11.08
N MET A 195 -18.07 -4.15 10.71
CA MET A 195 -16.96 -3.36 10.15
C MET A 195 -16.23 -2.50 11.20
N ASN A 196 -16.72 -2.44 12.44
CA ASN A 196 -16.12 -1.63 13.51
C ASN A 196 -15.00 -2.36 14.26
N ALA A 197 -14.88 -3.68 14.19
CA ALA A 197 -13.90 -4.44 14.98
C ALA A 197 -12.44 -4.01 14.75
N GLY A 198 -12.04 -3.81 13.49
CA GLY A 198 -10.69 -3.33 13.15
C GLY A 198 -10.44 -1.90 13.61
N LEU A 199 -11.44 -1.02 13.48
CA LEU A 199 -11.41 0.36 13.95
C LEU A 199 -11.29 0.43 15.48
N GLU A 200 -12.13 -0.32 16.21
CA GLU A 200 -12.09 -0.43 17.67
C GLU A 200 -10.73 -0.94 18.16
N LYS A 201 -10.18 -1.97 17.53
CA LYS A 201 -8.85 -2.50 17.87
C LYS A 201 -7.75 -1.48 17.61
N TYR A 202 -7.84 -0.73 16.51
CA TYR A 202 -6.90 0.35 16.22
C TYR A 202 -7.01 1.46 17.26
N LEU A 203 -8.21 1.92 17.59
CA LEU A 203 -8.47 2.97 18.57
C LEU A 203 -7.99 2.56 19.97
N ALA A 204 -8.24 1.32 20.39
CA ALA A 204 -7.76 0.80 21.66
C ALA A 204 -6.23 0.85 21.74
N ARG A 205 -5.55 0.33 20.71
CA ARG A 205 -4.08 0.33 20.66
C ARG A 205 -3.48 1.74 20.54
N ALA A 206 -4.04 2.59 19.70
CA ALA A 206 -3.57 3.97 19.55
C ALA A 206 -3.85 4.77 20.83
N GLY A 207 -5.00 4.56 21.47
CA GLY A 207 -5.37 5.22 22.71
C GLY A 207 -4.36 5.02 23.85
N GLU A 208 -3.63 3.91 23.88
CA GLU A 208 -2.55 3.66 24.86
C GLU A 208 -1.42 4.72 24.78
N GLY A 209 -1.15 5.25 23.59
CA GLY A 209 -0.12 6.27 23.36
C GLY A 209 -0.64 7.71 23.45
N TYR A 210 -1.94 7.93 23.59
CA TYR A 210 -2.51 9.28 23.56
C TYR A 210 -2.19 10.05 24.85
N SER A 211 -1.62 11.25 24.69
CA SER A 211 -1.30 12.17 25.79
C SER A 211 -2.34 13.28 25.90
N GLU A 212 -3.07 13.35 27.02
CA GLU A 212 -4.01 14.46 27.30
C GLU A 212 -3.27 15.81 27.44
N GLU A 213 -2.03 15.80 27.91
CA GLU A 213 -1.21 17.00 28.05
C GLU A 213 -0.78 17.55 26.69
N GLN A 214 -0.25 16.67 25.83
CA GLN A 214 0.26 17.08 24.52
C GLN A 214 -0.81 17.12 23.44
N ARG A 215 -1.98 16.50 23.68
CA ARG A 215 -3.08 16.32 22.72
C ARG A 215 -2.62 15.67 21.43
N MET A 216 -1.71 14.71 21.55
CA MET A 216 -1.07 14.01 20.44
C MET A 216 -0.76 12.57 20.82
N LEU A 217 -0.57 11.74 19.80
CA LEU A 217 -0.19 10.35 19.94
C LEU A 217 1.34 10.23 20.14
N GLY A 218 1.74 9.74 21.31
CA GLY A 218 3.12 9.44 21.68
C GLY A 218 3.47 7.96 21.45
N ALA A 219 4.71 7.72 21.02
CA ALA A 219 5.27 6.38 20.92
C ALA A 219 6.81 6.43 21.01
N GLU A 220 7.42 5.26 21.22
CA GLU A 220 8.87 5.11 21.06
C GLU A 220 9.25 5.31 19.58
N TRP A 221 10.07 6.31 19.30
CA TRP A 221 10.47 6.70 17.96
C TRP A 221 11.51 5.74 17.38
N LYS A 222 11.32 5.40 16.10
CA LYS A 222 12.32 4.70 15.30
C LYS A 222 12.35 5.30 13.91
N GLY A 223 13.42 6.04 13.62
CA GLY A 223 13.57 6.80 12.39
C GLY A 223 14.36 6.04 11.31
N PRO A 224 14.39 6.57 10.07
CA PRO A 224 15.20 6.02 9.00
C PRO A 224 16.68 6.46 9.06
N GLY A 225 17.10 7.15 10.13
CA GLY A 225 18.46 7.68 10.32
C GLY A 225 18.74 9.01 9.63
N TYR A 226 17.72 9.64 9.03
CA TYR A 226 17.79 10.95 8.38
C TYR A 226 16.46 11.69 8.54
N HIS A 227 16.45 13.00 8.24
CA HIS A 227 15.36 13.97 8.48
C HIS A 227 15.09 14.32 9.95
N THR A 228 15.70 13.63 10.90
CA THR A 228 15.51 13.90 12.32
C THR A 228 16.83 13.74 13.07
N ARG A 229 17.02 14.53 14.11
CA ARG A 229 18.07 14.42 15.11
C ARG A 229 17.58 13.73 16.38
N VAL A 230 16.28 13.42 16.47
CA VAL A 230 15.70 12.67 17.57
C VAL A 230 16.24 11.24 17.55
N PRO A 231 16.93 10.79 18.62
CA PRO A 231 17.49 9.45 18.66
C PRO A 231 16.41 8.36 18.64
N ASP A 232 16.72 7.23 18.02
CA ASP A 232 15.91 6.02 18.15
C ASP A 232 15.71 5.66 19.64
N GLY A 233 14.50 5.20 20.00
CA GLY A 233 14.12 4.89 21.37
C GLY A 233 13.58 6.08 22.17
N THR A 234 13.60 7.29 21.62
CA THR A 234 13.03 8.47 22.28
C THR A 234 11.51 8.41 22.25
N TRP A 235 10.84 8.66 23.38
CA TRP A 235 9.40 8.84 23.40
C TRP A 235 9.05 10.19 22.75
N ALA A 236 8.32 10.17 21.65
CA ALA A 236 8.01 11.36 20.86
C ALA A 236 6.59 11.32 20.28
N HIS A 237 6.04 12.49 19.93
CA HIS A 237 4.66 12.63 19.47
C HIS A 237 4.60 12.97 17.98
N SER A 238 4.16 12.01 17.16
CA SER A 238 4.15 12.18 15.70
C SER A 238 2.94 12.97 15.21
N THR A 239 3.17 14.00 14.39
CA THR A 239 2.11 14.80 13.77
C THR A 239 1.21 13.95 12.87
N ARG A 240 1.81 13.17 11.97
CA ARG A 240 1.07 12.31 11.03
C ARG A 240 0.26 11.24 11.76
N SER A 241 0.88 10.48 12.66
CA SER A 241 0.17 9.42 13.38
C SER A 241 -0.95 9.97 14.27
N SER A 242 -0.77 11.19 14.81
CA SER A 242 -1.84 11.89 15.54
C SER A 242 -3.01 12.26 14.62
N LEU A 243 -2.77 12.75 13.41
CA LEU A 243 -3.83 13.02 12.44
C LEU A 243 -4.54 11.74 11.99
N ASP A 244 -3.80 10.65 11.72
CA ASP A 244 -4.41 9.35 11.41
C ASP A 244 -5.33 8.85 12.54
N TYR A 245 -4.92 9.05 13.79
CA TYR A 245 -5.73 8.71 14.97
C TYR A 245 -6.96 9.62 15.11
N ALA A 246 -6.81 10.93 14.89
CA ALA A 246 -7.94 11.86 14.89
C ALA A 246 -8.97 11.51 13.80
N LEU A 247 -8.53 11.08 12.61
CA LEU A 247 -9.44 10.64 11.57
C LEU A 247 -10.19 9.37 11.98
N ALA A 248 -9.51 8.42 12.62
CA ALA A 248 -10.16 7.22 13.15
C ALA A 248 -11.20 7.55 14.22
N LEU A 249 -10.92 8.50 15.12
CA LEU A 249 -11.87 8.97 16.13
C LEU A 249 -13.13 9.59 15.50
N LEU A 250 -12.97 10.42 14.46
CA LEU A 250 -14.10 11.01 13.72
C LEU A 250 -14.93 9.96 12.98
N GLN A 251 -14.29 8.93 12.42
CA GLN A 251 -14.96 7.81 11.78
C GLN A 251 -15.77 6.97 12.77
N ALA A 252 -15.28 6.84 13.99
CA ALA A 252 -15.93 6.09 15.04
C ALA A 252 -17.09 6.89 15.68
N GLY A 253 -16.97 8.23 15.71
CA GLY A 253 -18.03 9.17 16.06
C GLY A 253 -18.35 9.24 17.56
N GLY A 254 -19.14 10.24 17.94
CA GLY A 254 -19.57 10.45 19.33
C GLY A 254 -18.81 11.58 20.02
N GLU A 255 -19.51 12.26 20.94
CA GLU A 255 -19.10 13.56 21.49
C GLU A 255 -17.68 13.58 22.09
N GLU A 256 -17.31 12.53 22.86
CA GLU A 256 -15.98 12.45 23.46
C GLU A 256 -14.87 12.26 22.41
N TRP A 257 -15.10 11.38 21.43
CA TRP A 257 -14.13 11.07 20.39
C TRP A 257 -13.99 12.23 19.39
N GLU A 258 -15.10 12.86 19.02
CA GLU A 258 -15.12 14.06 18.18
C GLU A 258 -14.36 15.21 18.85
N LYS A 259 -14.57 15.43 20.15
CA LYS A 259 -13.83 16.43 20.92
C LYS A 259 -12.32 16.13 20.95
N ARG A 260 -11.94 14.87 21.24
CA ARG A 260 -10.52 14.47 21.24
C ARG A 260 -9.88 14.64 19.87
N ALA A 261 -10.58 14.27 18.80
CA ALA A 261 -10.10 14.48 17.44
C ALA A 261 -9.90 15.97 17.14
N ALA A 262 -10.85 16.81 17.53
CA ALA A 262 -10.75 18.26 17.38
C ALA A 262 -9.54 18.84 18.14
N ASP A 263 -9.31 18.41 19.39
CA ASP A 263 -8.16 18.82 20.19
C ASP A 263 -6.81 18.42 19.55
N ILE A 264 -6.73 17.23 18.95
CA ILE A 264 -5.55 16.76 18.21
C ILE A 264 -5.32 17.59 16.96
N VAL A 265 -6.36 17.79 16.14
CA VAL A 265 -6.26 18.54 14.88
C VAL A 265 -5.83 19.98 15.18
N ASP A 266 -6.44 20.63 16.18
CA ASP A 266 -6.09 21.99 16.58
C ASP A 266 -4.61 22.11 16.99
N ARG A 267 -4.13 21.13 17.75
CA ARG A 267 -2.74 21.04 18.18
C ARG A 267 -1.78 20.89 17.01
N VAL A 268 -2.05 19.96 16.10
CA VAL A 268 -1.19 19.71 14.93
C VAL A 268 -1.18 20.91 13.99
N LEU A 269 -2.32 21.55 13.75
CA LEU A 269 -2.38 22.78 12.95
C LEU A 269 -1.47 23.89 13.53
N GLY A 270 -1.37 23.98 14.85
CA GLY A 270 -0.50 24.94 15.53
C GLY A 270 1.01 24.71 15.35
N LEU A 271 1.42 23.56 14.79
CA LEU A 271 2.82 23.21 14.52
C LEU A 271 3.23 23.48 13.06
N GLN A 272 2.32 23.95 12.21
CA GLN A 272 2.63 24.24 10.81
C GLN A 272 3.42 25.54 10.68
N GLU A 273 4.41 25.55 9.80
CA GLU A 273 5.02 26.79 9.34
C GLU A 273 4.06 27.53 8.40
N THR A 274 3.61 28.72 8.81
CA THR A 274 2.53 29.46 8.11
C THR A 274 2.99 30.78 7.48
N ASP A 275 4.23 31.19 7.70
CA ASP A 275 4.80 32.38 7.05
C ASP A 275 5.14 32.07 5.57
N PRO A 276 4.46 32.69 4.60
CA PRO A 276 4.68 32.41 3.18
C PRO A 276 6.06 32.85 2.67
N THR A 277 6.81 33.62 3.46
CA THR A 277 8.20 34.00 3.16
C THR A 277 9.22 33.00 3.70
N ASP A 278 8.79 32.08 4.56
CA ASP A 278 9.65 31.02 5.08
C ASP A 278 9.94 29.98 3.98
N ASP A 279 11.13 29.41 4.03
CA ASP A 279 11.52 28.35 3.10
C ASP A 279 10.67 27.09 3.30
N TYR A 280 10.23 26.80 4.53
CA TYR A 280 9.45 25.63 4.90
C TYR A 280 7.96 25.93 5.09
N TYR A 281 7.46 27.03 4.53
CA TYR A 281 6.02 27.33 4.48
C TYR A 281 5.18 26.08 4.15
N GLY A 282 4.07 25.89 4.86
CA GLY A 282 3.13 24.79 4.67
C GLY A 282 3.58 23.44 5.23
N VAL A 283 4.79 23.34 5.79
CA VAL A 283 5.36 22.09 6.32
C VAL A 283 5.09 21.95 7.82
N TRP A 284 4.85 20.71 8.26
CA TRP A 284 4.81 20.31 9.67
C TRP A 284 6.09 19.55 10.05
N PRO A 285 6.52 19.61 11.31
CA PRO A 285 7.56 18.71 11.79
C PRO A 285 7.05 17.26 11.83
N TRP A 286 7.97 16.29 11.80
CA TRP A 286 7.61 14.90 12.03
C TRP A 286 7.08 14.67 13.43
N LEU A 287 7.72 15.31 14.41
CA LEU A 287 7.55 15.11 15.84
C LEU A 287 7.31 16.46 16.52
N LEU A 288 6.50 16.48 17.58
CA LEU A 288 6.32 17.67 18.41
C LEU A 288 7.64 18.16 19.03
N GLU A 289 8.50 17.22 19.40
CA GLU A 289 9.77 17.45 20.10
C GLU A 289 10.83 18.10 19.22
N GLU A 290 10.65 18.09 17.90
CA GLU A 290 11.63 18.59 16.95
C GLU A 290 10.93 19.50 15.93
N PRO A 291 10.92 20.83 16.17
CA PRO A 291 10.40 21.80 15.22
C PRO A 291 11.05 21.67 13.84
N VAL A 292 10.39 22.15 12.78
CA VAL A 292 10.85 21.99 11.39
C VAL A 292 12.29 22.45 11.19
N ARG A 293 12.68 23.59 11.78
CA ARG A 293 14.05 24.13 11.66
C ARG A 293 15.11 23.33 12.42
N GLU A 294 14.68 22.44 13.30
CA GLU A 294 15.57 21.56 14.05
C GLU A 294 15.76 20.19 13.39
N MET A 295 15.02 19.89 12.32
CA MET A 295 15.18 18.67 11.53
C MET A 295 16.45 18.69 10.67
N ALA A 296 16.96 17.50 10.30
CA ALA A 296 18.23 17.36 9.58
C ALA A 296 18.16 16.36 8.40
N PRO A 297 17.95 16.83 7.15
CA PRO A 297 17.31 18.11 6.80
C PRO A 297 15.79 18.03 6.98
N PRO A 298 15.06 19.16 7.00
CA PRO A 298 13.59 19.12 7.11
C PRO A 298 12.93 18.44 5.91
N ASP A 299 11.89 17.64 6.16
CA ASP A 299 11.18 16.89 5.14
C ASP A 299 9.94 17.63 4.62
N ARG A 300 10.08 18.31 3.49
CA ARG A 300 8.97 19.02 2.84
C ARG A 300 7.83 18.10 2.39
N ASN A 301 8.05 16.78 2.27
CA ASN A 301 7.00 15.82 1.90
C ASN A 301 5.92 15.69 2.97
N TRP A 302 6.17 16.19 4.18
CA TRP A 302 5.19 16.16 5.25
C TRP A 302 3.96 17.02 4.97
N ALA A 303 4.08 18.02 4.09
CA ALA A 303 2.93 18.77 3.58
C ALA A 303 1.94 17.86 2.82
N ASP A 304 2.42 16.91 2.02
CA ASP A 304 1.57 15.96 1.28
C ASP A 304 0.86 14.99 2.23
N PHE A 305 1.60 14.41 3.19
CA PHE A 305 1.04 13.42 4.12
C PHE A 305 -0.02 14.04 5.04
N CYS A 306 0.29 15.14 5.72
CA CYS A 306 -0.65 15.81 6.60
C CYS A 306 -1.80 16.45 5.80
N GLY A 307 -1.50 17.07 4.65
CA GLY A 307 -2.51 17.66 3.77
C GLY A 307 -3.53 16.65 3.25
N ALA A 308 -3.11 15.43 2.90
CA ALA A 308 -4.02 14.37 2.46
C ALA A 308 -5.01 13.95 3.56
N ILE A 309 -4.55 13.84 4.81
CA ILE A 309 -5.39 13.47 5.94
C ILE A 309 -6.37 14.61 6.30
N LEU A 310 -5.89 15.86 6.34
CA LEU A 310 -6.73 17.03 6.60
C LEU A 310 -7.81 17.21 5.53
N ALA A 311 -7.46 17.03 4.26
CA ALA A 311 -8.41 17.07 3.16
C ALA A 311 -9.50 16.01 3.31
N GLN A 312 -9.12 14.78 3.69
CA GLN A 312 -10.08 13.70 3.93
C GLN A 312 -11.04 14.05 5.08
N MET A 313 -10.52 14.55 6.22
CA MET A 313 -11.36 14.98 7.35
C MET A 313 -12.34 16.09 6.93
N LEU A 314 -11.89 17.09 6.17
CA LEU A 314 -12.73 18.19 5.69
C LEU A 314 -13.81 17.72 4.70
N ILE A 315 -13.60 16.62 3.99
CA ILE A 315 -14.56 16.06 3.05
C ILE A 315 -15.58 15.17 3.75
N GLU A 316 -15.13 14.26 4.62
CA GLU A 316 -15.97 13.21 5.18
C GLU A 316 -16.58 13.58 6.54
N HIS A 317 -15.95 14.50 7.28
CA HIS A 317 -16.22 14.72 8.71
C HIS A 317 -16.37 16.19 9.11
N ALA A 318 -16.50 17.12 8.15
CA ALA A 318 -16.59 18.54 8.45
C ALA A 318 -17.71 18.90 9.43
N GLU A 319 -18.90 18.30 9.30
CA GLU A 319 -20.04 18.61 10.16
C GLU A 319 -19.88 18.17 11.63
N GLN A 320 -18.91 17.30 11.93
CA GLN A 320 -18.56 16.92 13.30
C GLN A 320 -17.65 17.96 13.98
N LEU A 321 -17.14 18.94 13.23
CA LEU A 321 -16.13 19.90 13.70
C LEU A 321 -16.72 21.31 13.82
N SER A 322 -16.23 22.08 14.79
CA SER A 322 -16.66 23.47 14.95
C SER A 322 -16.31 24.29 13.71
N GLU A 323 -17.13 25.29 13.40
CA GLU A 323 -16.89 26.22 12.28
C GLU A 323 -15.49 26.86 12.36
N SER A 324 -15.06 27.30 13.55
CA SER A 324 -13.73 27.88 13.76
C SER A 324 -12.59 26.91 13.48
N LEU A 325 -12.74 25.63 13.84
CA LEU A 325 -11.71 24.62 13.56
C LEU A 325 -11.71 24.27 12.07
N ARG A 326 -12.89 24.17 11.43
CA ARG A 326 -13.01 23.96 9.99
C ARG A 326 -12.29 25.05 9.20
N GLU A 327 -12.45 26.32 9.57
CA GLU A 327 -11.73 27.43 8.93
C GLU A 327 -10.21 27.29 9.08
N ARG A 328 -9.72 27.00 10.28
CA ARG A 328 -8.28 26.76 10.51
C ARG A 328 -7.73 25.56 9.73
N MET A 329 -8.52 24.49 9.62
CA MET A 329 -8.15 23.32 8.80
C MET A 329 -8.07 23.67 7.32
N ARG A 330 -8.99 24.50 6.82
CA ARG A 330 -8.97 25.00 5.44
C ARG A 330 -7.70 25.83 5.18
N ASP A 331 -7.33 26.71 6.09
CA ASP A 331 -6.10 27.49 5.99
C ASP A 331 -4.85 26.59 6.00
N GLY A 332 -4.78 25.64 6.95
CA GLY A 332 -3.66 24.71 7.03
C GLY A 332 -3.52 23.81 5.79
N LEU A 333 -4.64 23.34 5.25
CA LEU A 333 -4.68 22.62 3.97
C LEU A 333 -4.23 23.52 2.80
N GLY A 334 -4.63 24.78 2.79
CA GLY A 334 -4.20 25.77 1.81
C GLY A 334 -2.69 25.96 1.82
N HIS A 335 -2.09 26.14 2.99
CA HIS A 335 -0.64 26.26 3.13
C HIS A 335 0.09 25.01 2.60
N ALA A 336 -0.40 23.82 2.95
CA ALA A 336 0.17 22.56 2.46
C ALA A 336 0.08 22.44 0.93
N ALA A 337 -1.09 22.75 0.35
CA ALA A 337 -1.32 22.70 -1.08
C ALA A 337 -0.44 23.70 -1.86
N TRP A 338 -0.23 24.90 -1.31
CA TRP A 338 0.64 25.90 -1.92
C TRP A 338 2.13 25.56 -1.78
N GLU A 339 2.56 24.89 -0.71
CA GLU A 339 3.92 24.32 -0.64
C GLU A 339 4.11 23.22 -1.69
N ILE A 340 3.13 22.32 -1.85
CA ILE A 340 3.16 21.28 -2.89
C ILE A 340 3.22 21.91 -4.29
N PHE A 341 2.52 23.02 -4.50
CA PHE A 341 2.56 23.80 -5.73
C PHE A 341 3.93 24.46 -5.94
N ARG A 342 4.49 25.13 -4.93
CA ARG A 342 5.79 25.82 -4.96
C ARG A 342 6.93 24.84 -5.24
N ARG A 343 6.96 23.74 -4.48
CA ARG A 343 8.01 22.72 -4.54
C ARG A 343 7.96 21.90 -5.83
N ASN A 344 6.77 21.63 -6.37
CA ASN A 344 6.51 20.97 -7.66
C ASN A 344 7.46 19.79 -7.98
N VAL A 345 7.56 18.83 -7.05
CA VAL A 345 8.37 17.60 -7.19
C VAL A 345 8.07 16.89 -8.51
N GLY A 346 9.09 16.43 -9.22
CA GLY A 346 8.94 15.79 -10.52
C GLY A 346 8.30 14.39 -10.48
N PRO A 347 7.87 13.86 -11.64
CA PRO A 347 7.19 12.57 -11.74
C PRO A 347 8.09 11.36 -11.47
N GLU A 348 9.41 11.54 -11.38
CA GLU A 348 10.37 10.50 -10.99
C GLU A 348 10.22 10.05 -9.52
N TYR A 349 9.70 10.91 -8.65
CA TYR A 349 9.40 10.59 -7.26
C TYR A 349 7.92 10.18 -7.14
N THR A 350 7.68 8.88 -7.31
CA THR A 350 6.41 8.28 -7.71
C THR A 350 5.26 8.58 -6.75
N ASN A 351 5.44 8.28 -5.46
CA ASN A 351 4.40 8.45 -4.45
C ASN A 351 4.07 9.93 -4.21
N ILE A 352 5.08 10.79 -4.06
CA ILE A 352 4.89 12.24 -3.81
C ILE A 352 4.33 12.96 -5.04
N ALA A 353 4.67 12.49 -6.25
CA ALA A 353 4.06 12.96 -7.49
C ALA A 353 2.53 12.80 -7.46
N ILE A 354 2.06 11.59 -7.14
CA ILE A 354 0.63 11.26 -7.15
C ILE A 354 -0.08 11.87 -5.93
N MET A 355 0.50 11.74 -4.73
CA MET A 355 -0.08 12.28 -3.48
C MET A 355 -0.28 13.79 -3.58
N GLY A 356 0.76 14.54 -3.96
CA GLY A 356 0.66 15.99 -4.10
C GLY A 356 -0.36 16.42 -5.16
N ALA A 357 -0.61 15.60 -6.19
CA ALA A 357 -1.68 15.86 -7.14
C ALA A 357 -3.07 15.65 -6.51
N GLY A 358 -3.23 14.60 -5.71
CA GLY A 358 -4.46 14.34 -4.96
C GLY A 358 -4.77 15.44 -3.94
N VAL A 359 -3.77 15.86 -3.16
CA VAL A 359 -3.92 16.99 -2.22
C VAL A 359 -4.29 18.27 -2.95
N ALA A 360 -3.63 18.60 -4.07
CA ALA A 360 -3.96 19.79 -4.85
C ALA A 360 -5.38 19.76 -5.43
N LEU A 361 -5.85 18.61 -5.90
CA LEU A 361 -7.24 18.45 -6.38
C LEU A 361 -8.25 18.68 -5.25
N MET A 362 -8.10 17.96 -4.13
CA MET A 362 -9.01 18.10 -2.98
C MET A 362 -8.97 19.51 -2.38
N ALA A 363 -7.78 20.08 -2.19
CA ALA A 363 -7.63 21.44 -1.68
C ALA A 363 -8.23 22.48 -2.64
N GLY A 364 -8.05 22.29 -3.96
CA GLY A 364 -8.65 23.17 -4.96
C GLY A 364 -10.18 23.15 -4.93
N GLU A 365 -10.80 21.99 -4.72
CA GLU A 365 -12.25 21.86 -4.56
C GLU A 365 -12.74 22.46 -3.24
N ILE A 366 -12.09 22.11 -2.12
CA ILE A 366 -12.47 22.59 -0.78
C ILE A 366 -12.35 24.12 -0.69
N LEU A 367 -11.26 24.68 -1.22
CA LEU A 367 -10.95 26.11 -1.11
C LEU A 367 -11.50 26.96 -2.26
N ASP A 368 -12.19 26.36 -3.22
CA ASP A 368 -12.63 27.01 -4.47
C ASP A 368 -11.48 27.69 -5.23
N GLU A 369 -10.32 27.02 -5.28
CA GLU A 369 -9.10 27.52 -5.93
C GLU A 369 -8.78 26.74 -7.21
N LYS A 370 -9.25 27.27 -8.33
CA LYS A 370 -9.11 26.65 -9.65
C LYS A 370 -7.65 26.35 -10.02
N ARG A 371 -6.68 27.18 -9.61
CA ARG A 371 -5.26 26.96 -9.96
C ARG A 371 -4.72 25.66 -9.38
N LEU A 372 -5.18 25.27 -8.18
CA LEU A 372 -4.78 24.01 -7.55
C LEU A 372 -5.41 22.80 -8.26
N VAL A 373 -6.69 22.90 -8.68
CA VAL A 373 -7.34 21.85 -9.50
C VAL A 373 -6.61 21.66 -10.83
N ASP A 374 -6.35 22.75 -11.55
CA ASP A 374 -5.63 22.72 -12.83
C ASP A 374 -4.21 22.13 -12.66
N TYR A 375 -3.52 22.51 -11.58
CA TYR A 375 -2.20 21.99 -11.23
C TYR A 375 -2.23 20.49 -10.93
N GLY A 376 -3.19 20.02 -10.13
CA GLY A 376 -3.38 18.60 -9.82
C GLY A 376 -3.60 17.74 -11.06
N ARG A 377 -4.49 18.17 -11.97
CA ARG A 377 -4.72 17.52 -13.27
C ARG A 377 -3.44 17.45 -14.11
N GLN A 378 -2.74 18.58 -14.24
CA GLN A 378 -1.49 18.65 -15.01
C GLN A 378 -0.40 17.75 -14.41
N ARG A 379 -0.32 17.65 -13.08
CA ARG A 379 0.63 16.80 -12.38
C ARG A 379 0.36 15.31 -12.64
N LEU A 380 -0.89 14.85 -12.54
CA LEU A 380 -1.27 13.48 -12.91
C LEU A 380 -0.98 13.17 -14.39
N SER A 381 -1.31 14.09 -15.30
CA SER A 381 -1.07 13.93 -16.74
C SER A 381 0.42 13.86 -17.08
N ARG A 382 1.24 14.72 -16.46
CA ARG A 382 2.71 14.67 -16.56
C ARG A 382 3.26 13.34 -16.05
N PHE A 383 2.77 12.85 -14.92
CA PHE A 383 3.17 11.57 -14.35
C PHE A 383 2.85 10.40 -15.30
N VAL A 384 1.62 10.33 -15.84
CA VAL A 384 1.25 9.30 -16.83
C VAL A 384 2.16 9.32 -18.05
N ARG A 385 2.47 10.52 -18.57
CA ARG A 385 3.35 10.67 -19.74
C ARG A 385 4.78 10.21 -19.44
N HIS A 386 5.28 10.54 -18.25
CA HIS A 386 6.60 10.13 -17.76
C HIS A 386 6.70 8.61 -17.60
N ALA A 387 5.75 8.00 -16.88
CA ALA A 387 5.71 6.56 -16.71
C ALA A 387 5.62 5.84 -18.07
N ARG A 388 4.81 6.35 -19.01
CA ARG A 388 4.69 5.76 -20.38
C ARG A 388 5.99 5.84 -21.16
N ARG A 389 6.73 6.95 -21.04
CA ARG A 389 8.06 7.10 -21.67
C ARG A 389 9.01 6.03 -21.14
N HIS A 390 9.01 5.80 -19.83
CA HIS A 390 9.96 4.90 -19.19
C HIS A 390 9.57 3.41 -19.26
N GLY A 391 8.28 3.10 -19.42
CA GLY A 391 7.75 1.74 -19.44
C GLY A 391 7.21 1.26 -18.09
N GLY A 392 7.25 2.12 -17.07
CA GLY A 392 6.81 1.84 -15.71
C GLY A 392 7.16 3.01 -14.78
N PHE A 393 7.14 2.77 -13.48
CA PHE A 393 7.58 3.74 -12.49
C PHE A 393 9.10 3.70 -12.33
N ASN A 394 9.74 4.87 -12.19
CA ASN A 394 11.18 4.96 -11.96
C ASN A 394 11.57 4.33 -10.61
N GLU A 395 10.69 4.42 -9.61
CA GLU A 395 10.82 3.70 -8.33
C GLU A 395 10.18 2.33 -8.47
N TYR A 396 10.81 1.52 -9.30
CA TYR A 396 10.28 0.27 -9.83
C TYR A 396 10.14 -0.82 -8.77
N ASN A 397 9.08 -1.63 -8.92
CA ASN A 397 8.73 -2.75 -8.05
C ASN A 397 8.87 -2.42 -6.56
N SER A 398 8.65 -1.17 -6.15
CA SER A 398 8.79 -0.74 -4.77
C SER A 398 7.57 -1.23 -3.98
N PRO A 399 7.73 -2.14 -3.00
CA PRO A 399 6.61 -2.55 -2.15
C PRO A 399 6.07 -1.41 -1.31
N THR A 400 6.89 -0.41 -1.02
CA THR A 400 6.48 0.73 -0.20
C THR A 400 5.81 1.80 -1.06
N TYR A 401 6.49 2.30 -2.09
CA TYR A 401 6.01 3.47 -2.81
C TYR A 401 4.89 3.14 -3.79
N THR A 402 4.88 1.94 -4.36
CA THR A 402 3.80 1.52 -5.24
C THR A 402 2.48 1.37 -4.47
N MET A 403 2.53 0.93 -3.22
CA MET A 403 1.35 0.83 -2.36
C MET A 403 0.85 2.21 -1.94
N VAL A 404 1.74 3.14 -1.59
CA VAL A 404 1.34 4.54 -1.36
C VAL A 404 0.69 5.13 -2.61
N ALA A 405 1.27 4.93 -3.80
CA ALA A 405 0.68 5.38 -5.05
C ALA A 405 -0.69 4.76 -5.32
N LEU A 406 -0.90 3.49 -4.95
CA LEU A 406 -2.19 2.81 -5.04
C LEU A 406 -3.22 3.51 -4.15
N HIS A 407 -2.90 3.68 -2.88
CA HIS A 407 -3.76 4.31 -1.88
C HIS A 407 -4.15 5.74 -2.30
N GLU A 408 -3.20 6.50 -2.83
CA GLU A 408 -3.48 7.87 -3.27
C GLU A 408 -4.31 7.94 -4.55
N CYS A 409 -4.16 6.99 -5.47
CA CYS A 409 -5.10 6.87 -6.59
C CYS A 409 -6.52 6.56 -6.09
N GLU A 410 -6.66 5.68 -5.11
CA GLU A 410 -7.96 5.34 -4.50
C GLU A 410 -8.55 6.49 -3.70
N ARG A 411 -7.72 7.32 -3.06
CA ARG A 411 -8.12 8.56 -2.41
C ARG A 411 -8.71 9.54 -3.40
N ILE A 412 -8.04 9.77 -4.53
CA ILE A 412 -8.56 10.63 -5.60
C ILE A 412 -9.90 10.10 -6.11
N LEU A 413 -10.04 8.79 -6.31
CA LEU A 413 -11.29 8.20 -6.82
C LEU A 413 -12.48 8.37 -5.87
N GLN A 414 -12.22 8.42 -4.57
CA GLN A 414 -13.25 8.48 -3.53
C GLN A 414 -13.55 9.91 -3.07
N LEU A 415 -12.56 10.80 -3.09
CA LEU A 415 -12.62 12.11 -2.42
C LEU A 415 -12.53 13.31 -3.37
N VAL A 416 -12.22 13.14 -4.65
CA VAL A 416 -12.14 14.25 -5.63
C VAL A 416 -13.35 14.17 -6.56
N ASP A 417 -14.03 15.27 -6.85
CA ASP A 417 -15.15 15.31 -7.81
C ASP A 417 -14.69 15.48 -9.27
N ASP A 418 -13.53 16.07 -9.47
CA ASP A 418 -12.88 16.28 -10.76
C ASP A 418 -12.84 15.03 -11.66
N GLU A 419 -13.65 15.01 -12.72
CA GLU A 419 -13.77 13.85 -13.61
C GLU A 419 -12.48 13.50 -14.36
N GLU A 420 -11.64 14.50 -14.68
CA GLU A 420 -10.37 14.27 -15.36
C GLU A 420 -9.34 13.66 -14.41
N GLY A 421 -9.28 14.16 -13.17
CA GLY A 421 -8.51 13.62 -12.07
C GLY A 421 -8.89 12.18 -11.75
N GLN A 422 -10.19 11.91 -11.56
CA GLN A 422 -10.71 10.56 -11.33
C GLN A 422 -10.34 9.60 -12.48
N ARG A 423 -10.57 9.99 -13.74
CA ARG A 423 -10.22 9.13 -14.89
C ARG A 423 -8.72 8.81 -14.94
N THR A 424 -7.88 9.80 -14.68
CA THR A 424 -6.42 9.62 -14.70
C THR A 424 -5.96 8.73 -13.55
N ALA A 425 -6.47 8.96 -12.34
CA ALA A 425 -6.20 8.14 -11.16
C ALA A 425 -6.68 6.69 -11.35
N ASN A 426 -7.85 6.47 -11.96
CA ASN A 426 -8.35 5.12 -12.27
C ASN A 426 -7.40 4.37 -13.22
N GLY A 427 -6.92 5.06 -14.26
CA GLY A 427 -5.95 4.50 -15.20
C GLY A 427 -4.61 4.16 -14.53
N LEU A 428 -4.12 5.04 -13.66
CA LEU A 428 -2.91 4.80 -12.86
C LEU A 428 -3.09 3.63 -11.90
N ARG A 429 -4.21 3.58 -11.15
CA ARG A 429 -4.57 2.44 -10.30
C ARG A 429 -4.55 1.12 -11.06
N GLY A 430 -5.15 1.10 -12.26
CA GLY A 430 -5.10 -0.07 -13.14
C GLY A 430 -3.65 -0.48 -13.46
N TRP A 431 -2.81 0.47 -13.85
CA TRP A 431 -1.41 0.18 -14.14
C TRP A 431 -0.62 -0.30 -12.91
N ILE A 432 -0.85 0.28 -11.74
CA ILE A 432 -0.26 -0.15 -10.47
C ILE A 432 -0.58 -1.63 -10.22
N TRP A 433 -1.86 -2.01 -10.27
CA TRP A 433 -2.27 -3.40 -10.14
C TRP A 433 -1.66 -4.32 -11.20
N HIS A 434 -1.43 -3.82 -12.42
CA HIS A 434 -0.72 -4.58 -13.45
C HIS A 434 0.72 -4.89 -13.04
N VAL A 435 1.46 -3.88 -12.59
CA VAL A 435 2.87 -4.04 -12.17
C VAL A 435 2.97 -4.97 -10.97
N ILE A 436 2.11 -4.80 -9.96
CA ILE A 436 2.06 -5.72 -8.81
C ILE A 436 1.80 -7.15 -9.29
N GLY A 437 0.74 -7.37 -10.06
CA GLY A 437 0.37 -8.72 -10.53
C GLY A 437 1.46 -9.38 -11.39
N LEU A 438 2.15 -8.63 -12.26
CA LEU A 438 3.22 -9.20 -13.09
C LEU A 438 4.44 -9.67 -12.29
N HIS A 439 4.64 -9.12 -11.09
CA HIS A 439 5.80 -9.37 -10.26
C HIS A 439 5.46 -10.10 -8.95
N PHE A 440 4.19 -10.30 -8.60
CA PHE A 440 3.80 -11.12 -7.45
C PHE A 440 4.01 -12.62 -7.75
N HIS A 441 4.67 -13.33 -6.85
CA HIS A 441 4.89 -14.77 -6.97
C HIS A 441 3.98 -15.54 -6.01
N PRO A 442 2.93 -16.24 -6.50
CA PRO A 442 1.86 -16.79 -5.65
C PRO A 442 2.34 -17.76 -4.57
N ARG A 443 3.31 -18.61 -4.89
CA ARG A 443 3.79 -19.65 -3.97
C ARG A 443 4.61 -19.10 -2.81
N THR A 444 5.45 -18.10 -3.06
CA THR A 444 6.26 -17.45 -2.01
C THR A 444 5.53 -16.30 -1.34
N ARG A 445 4.44 -15.82 -1.95
CA ARG A 445 3.69 -14.60 -1.59
C ARG A 445 4.57 -13.35 -1.56
N GLN A 446 5.70 -13.38 -2.26
CA GLN A 446 6.63 -12.25 -2.33
C GLN A 446 6.47 -11.50 -3.65
N TRP A 447 6.76 -10.21 -3.60
CA TRP A 447 6.94 -9.39 -4.79
C TRP A 447 8.34 -9.66 -5.34
N ALA A 448 8.45 -10.25 -6.53
CA ALA A 448 9.71 -10.47 -7.20
C ALA A 448 10.33 -9.14 -7.65
N GLY A 449 11.65 -9.00 -7.44
CA GLY A 449 12.39 -7.80 -7.79
C GLY A 449 12.65 -7.63 -9.29
N PRO A 450 13.73 -6.92 -9.67
CA PRO A 450 14.59 -6.12 -8.78
C PRO A 450 13.77 -5.01 -8.11
N HIS A 451 14.20 -4.49 -6.95
CA HIS A 451 13.47 -3.45 -6.24
C HIS A 451 14.26 -2.16 -6.13
N SER A 452 13.56 -1.04 -6.35
CA SER A 452 13.97 0.29 -5.90
C SER A 452 13.06 0.74 -4.76
N ARG A 453 13.55 1.56 -3.82
CA ARG A 453 12.81 2.02 -2.63
C ARG A 453 12.20 0.87 -1.81
N ALA A 454 13.02 -0.14 -1.48
CA ALA A 454 12.65 -1.25 -0.62
C ALA A 454 13.40 -1.19 0.72
N TYR A 455 12.64 -1.15 1.82
CA TYR A 455 13.17 -1.02 3.19
C TYR A 455 13.33 -2.37 3.89
N ARG A 456 12.75 -3.43 3.33
CA ARG A 456 12.83 -4.82 3.83
C ARG A 456 13.02 -5.76 2.66
N ASP A 457 13.58 -6.93 2.95
CA ASP A 457 13.84 -7.96 1.94
C ASP A 457 12.59 -8.80 1.64
N ARG A 458 11.59 -8.80 2.53
CA ARG A 458 10.32 -9.51 2.38
C ARG A 458 9.14 -8.55 2.54
N LEU A 459 8.03 -8.86 1.88
CA LEU A 459 6.72 -8.36 2.26
C LEU A 459 6.39 -8.90 3.66
N GLY A 460 5.85 -8.05 4.53
CA GLY A 460 5.28 -8.49 5.80
C GLY A 460 3.87 -9.06 5.61
N GLU A 461 3.36 -9.74 6.63
CA GLU A 461 2.04 -10.38 6.56
C GLU A 461 0.94 -9.37 6.25
N LYS A 462 1.00 -8.16 6.84
CA LYS A 462 0.00 -7.11 6.57
C LYS A 462 -0.04 -6.72 5.09
N GLU A 463 1.12 -6.53 4.45
CA GLU A 463 1.16 -6.19 3.02
C GLU A 463 0.67 -7.35 2.15
N ILE A 464 1.01 -8.58 2.52
CA ILE A 464 0.52 -9.78 1.83
C ILE A 464 -1.00 -9.88 1.93
N GLU A 465 -1.55 -9.72 3.13
CA GLU A 465 -2.99 -9.75 3.38
C GLU A 465 -3.71 -8.66 2.58
N GLU A 466 -3.20 -7.43 2.60
CA GLU A 466 -3.76 -6.31 1.85
C GLU A 466 -3.83 -6.60 0.35
N LEU A 467 -2.75 -7.15 -0.23
CA LEU A 467 -2.71 -7.54 -1.63
C LEU A 467 -3.67 -8.69 -1.96
N LEU A 468 -3.73 -9.74 -1.13
CA LEU A 468 -4.59 -10.89 -1.35
C LEU A 468 -6.08 -10.53 -1.18
N VAL A 469 -6.41 -9.67 -0.22
CA VAL A 469 -7.76 -9.13 -0.02
C VAL A 469 -8.15 -8.23 -1.19
N GLY A 470 -7.25 -7.32 -1.60
CA GLY A 470 -7.47 -6.45 -2.75
C GLY A 470 -7.67 -7.24 -4.06
N ALA A 471 -6.93 -8.33 -4.23
CA ALA A 471 -7.05 -9.25 -5.37
C ALA A 471 -8.25 -10.21 -5.28
N GLY A 472 -8.97 -10.27 -4.15
CA GLY A 472 -10.09 -11.19 -3.95
C GLY A 472 -9.67 -12.66 -3.79
N VAL A 473 -8.41 -12.92 -3.42
CA VAL A 473 -7.89 -14.26 -3.14
C VAL A 473 -8.13 -14.66 -1.68
N LYS A 474 -8.10 -13.69 -0.77
CA LYS A 474 -8.41 -13.86 0.65
C LYS A 474 -9.62 -12.98 1.00
N ASP A 475 -10.50 -13.49 1.84
CA ASP A 475 -11.54 -12.65 2.43
C ASP A 475 -10.94 -11.73 3.48
N ASP A 476 -11.51 -10.53 3.57
CA ASP A 476 -11.22 -9.65 4.70
C ASP A 476 -11.94 -10.11 5.94
N ASP A 477 -11.20 -10.21 7.02
CA ASP A 477 -11.68 -10.58 8.34
C ASP A 477 -12.15 -9.35 9.15
N GLY A 478 -12.02 -8.15 8.58
CA GLY A 478 -12.42 -6.88 9.20
C GLY A 478 -11.54 -6.49 10.39
N GLN A 479 -10.40 -7.17 10.60
CA GLN A 479 -9.54 -6.95 11.77
C GLN A 479 -8.55 -5.80 11.60
N ALA A 480 -8.29 -5.38 10.36
CA ALA A 480 -7.37 -4.31 10.05
C ALA A 480 -8.13 -3.00 9.76
N TYR A 481 -7.82 -1.96 10.53
CA TYR A 481 -8.30 -0.61 10.23
C TYR A 481 -7.59 -0.04 8.99
N CYS A 482 -8.38 0.56 8.09
CA CYS A 482 -7.89 1.41 7.02
C CYS A 482 -8.75 2.67 6.97
N SER A 483 -8.10 3.85 6.99
CA SER A 483 -8.79 5.14 6.98
C SER A 483 -9.54 5.40 5.68
N LEU A 484 -9.12 4.77 4.58
CA LEU A 484 -9.80 4.82 3.30
C LEU A 484 -10.01 3.38 2.80
N GLN A 485 -11.22 3.04 2.39
CA GLN A 485 -11.49 1.69 1.91
C GLN A 485 -10.76 1.40 0.59
N HIS A 486 -10.01 0.30 0.55
CA HIS A 486 -9.37 -0.16 -0.68
C HIS A 486 -10.40 -0.61 -1.72
N LEU A 487 -10.18 -0.21 -2.96
CA LEU A 487 -11.01 -0.60 -4.07
C LEU A 487 -10.55 -1.97 -4.59
N PRO A 488 -11.47 -2.84 -5.06
CA PRO A 488 -11.08 -4.11 -5.63
C PRO A 488 -10.07 -3.94 -6.79
N CYS A 489 -9.11 -4.86 -6.82
CA CYS A 489 -8.21 -5.05 -7.94
C CYS A 489 -9.01 -5.36 -9.21
N PRO A 490 -8.62 -4.83 -10.39
CA PRO A 490 -9.25 -5.20 -11.65
C PRO A 490 -9.18 -6.72 -11.92
N GLU A 491 -10.29 -7.31 -12.40
CA GLU A 491 -10.43 -8.78 -12.63
C GLU A 491 -9.28 -9.35 -13.48
N TRP A 492 -8.81 -8.58 -14.48
CA TRP A 492 -7.72 -9.01 -15.36
C TRP A 492 -6.36 -9.10 -14.64
N SER A 493 -6.17 -8.44 -13.50
CA SER A 493 -4.94 -8.51 -12.70
C SER A 493 -5.03 -9.51 -11.55
N ALA A 494 -6.22 -9.66 -10.94
CA ALA A 494 -6.47 -10.57 -9.81
C ALA A 494 -5.97 -12.01 -10.07
N ARG A 495 -6.07 -12.49 -11.32
CA ARG A 495 -5.59 -13.80 -11.76
C ARG A 495 -4.11 -14.09 -11.54
N HIS A 496 -3.29 -13.07 -11.27
CA HIS A 496 -1.85 -13.23 -11.04
C HIS A 496 -1.52 -13.65 -9.60
N PHE A 497 -2.47 -13.55 -8.68
CA PHE A 497 -2.22 -13.77 -7.25
C PHE A 497 -2.49 -15.21 -6.79
N THR A 498 -3.13 -16.04 -7.63
CA THR A 498 -3.52 -17.41 -7.28
C THR A 498 -2.52 -18.46 -7.74
N GLU A 499 -2.04 -18.38 -8.99
CA GLU A 499 -1.14 -19.36 -9.58
C GLU A 499 -0.30 -18.76 -10.70
N LEU A 500 0.88 -19.36 -10.95
CA LEU A 500 1.67 -19.07 -12.14
C LEU A 500 1.17 -19.94 -13.29
N ARG A 501 0.64 -19.31 -14.36
CA ARG A 501 0.00 -20.04 -15.48
C ARG A 501 0.94 -20.86 -16.36
N LEU A 502 2.23 -20.54 -16.34
CA LEU A 502 3.25 -21.25 -17.11
C LEU A 502 4.22 -21.89 -16.12
N GLU A 503 4.85 -22.99 -16.51
CA GLU A 503 5.87 -23.66 -15.70
C GLU A 503 7.01 -22.69 -15.33
N GLU A 504 7.42 -21.88 -16.31
CA GLU A 504 8.34 -20.76 -16.12
C GLU A 504 7.92 -19.52 -16.92
N VAL A 505 8.26 -18.35 -16.39
CA VAL A 505 8.09 -17.05 -17.02
C VAL A 505 9.36 -16.23 -16.86
N GLU A 506 9.87 -15.65 -17.94
CA GLU A 506 10.87 -14.58 -17.91
C GLU A 506 10.24 -13.29 -18.42
N ARG A 507 10.43 -12.19 -17.69
CA ARG A 507 9.97 -10.86 -18.07
C ARG A 507 11.14 -9.89 -18.08
N ARG A 508 11.19 -9.03 -19.10
CA ARG A 508 12.13 -7.90 -19.16
C ARG A 508 11.34 -6.60 -19.21
N SER A 509 11.63 -5.71 -18.27
CA SER A 509 10.92 -4.44 -18.10
C SER A 509 11.92 -3.28 -18.13
N CYS A 510 11.63 -2.26 -18.93
CA CYS A 510 12.35 -0.99 -18.87
C CYS A 510 11.74 -0.15 -17.74
N PHE A 511 12.57 0.26 -16.79
CA PHE A 511 12.12 1.09 -15.66
C PHE A 511 12.58 2.53 -15.79
N VAL A 512 13.77 2.75 -16.34
CA VAL A 512 14.28 4.08 -16.69
C VAL A 512 14.86 4.01 -18.09
N ARG A 513 14.37 4.88 -18.96
CA ARG A 513 14.71 4.92 -20.38
C ARG A 513 15.66 6.06 -20.63
N SER A 514 16.78 5.73 -21.26
CA SER A 514 17.79 6.66 -21.77
C SER A 514 17.73 6.70 -23.30
N ASP A 515 18.38 7.71 -23.92
CA ASP A 515 18.41 7.82 -25.38
C ASP A 515 19.17 6.66 -26.02
N ALA A 516 20.25 6.22 -25.39
CA ALA A 516 20.95 5.00 -25.74
C ALA A 516 20.32 3.80 -25.01
N TRP A 517 20.10 2.70 -25.75
CA TRP A 517 19.44 1.50 -25.22
C TRP A 517 20.23 0.86 -24.07
N GLN A 518 21.56 0.84 -24.19
CA GLN A 518 22.47 0.26 -23.21
C GLN A 518 22.50 1.03 -21.88
N ASP A 519 22.20 2.34 -21.91
CA ASP A 519 22.18 3.21 -20.71
C ASP A 519 20.81 3.19 -20.01
N SER A 520 19.84 2.45 -20.56
CA SER A 520 18.52 2.29 -19.95
C SER A 520 18.56 1.24 -18.84
N ARG A 521 17.78 1.44 -17.79
CA ARG A 521 17.62 0.51 -16.67
C ARG A 521 16.59 -0.56 -17.02
N TRP A 522 17.06 -1.77 -17.27
CA TRP A 522 16.28 -2.95 -17.62
C TRP A 522 16.31 -3.95 -16.46
N GLY A 523 15.14 -4.24 -15.89
CA GLY A 523 14.96 -5.35 -14.97
C GLY A 523 14.62 -6.63 -15.70
N THR A 524 15.15 -7.75 -15.23
CA THR A 524 14.74 -9.09 -15.62
C THR A 524 14.17 -9.79 -14.40
N THR A 525 13.03 -10.45 -14.56
CA THR A 525 12.36 -11.24 -13.53
C THR A 525 12.08 -12.61 -14.09
N TRP A 526 12.66 -13.64 -13.49
CA TRP A 526 12.35 -15.04 -13.78
C TRP A 526 11.53 -15.63 -12.64
N MET A 527 10.50 -16.39 -12.98
CA MET A 527 9.64 -17.11 -12.06
C MET A 527 9.43 -18.53 -12.57
N SER A 528 9.53 -19.50 -11.66
CA SER A 528 9.02 -20.87 -11.78
C SER A 528 7.83 -21.04 -10.85
N GLN A 529 7.29 -22.25 -10.72
CA GLN A 529 6.20 -22.52 -9.77
C GLN A 529 6.58 -22.28 -8.29
N ASP A 530 7.85 -22.50 -7.92
CA ASP A 530 8.27 -22.52 -6.51
C ASP A 530 9.37 -21.50 -6.18
N ALA A 531 9.90 -20.81 -7.18
CA ALA A 531 11.02 -19.89 -7.01
C ALA A 531 11.01 -18.75 -8.03
N CYS A 532 11.54 -17.60 -7.63
CA CYS A 532 11.81 -16.49 -8.52
C CYS A 532 13.20 -15.88 -8.28
N LEU A 533 13.78 -15.31 -9.32
CA LEU A 533 15.07 -14.63 -9.30
C LEU A 533 14.98 -13.41 -10.21
N SER A 534 15.43 -12.27 -9.72
CA SER A 534 15.34 -11.03 -10.47
C SER A 534 16.59 -10.20 -10.33
N SER A 535 16.92 -9.46 -11.38
CA SER A 535 18.14 -8.68 -11.48
C SER A 535 17.90 -7.41 -12.33
N ILE A 536 18.72 -6.38 -12.12
CA ILE A 536 18.73 -5.17 -12.94
C ILE A 536 20.06 -5.03 -13.69
N ASN A 537 19.99 -4.61 -14.95
CA ASN A 537 21.15 -4.62 -15.83
C ASN A 537 22.30 -3.71 -15.38
N HIS A 538 22.01 -2.61 -14.68
CA HIS A 538 23.01 -1.85 -13.95
C HIS A 538 22.38 -0.97 -12.89
N GLU A 539 23.00 -0.84 -11.73
CA GLU A 539 22.47 -0.04 -10.63
C GLU A 539 23.50 0.27 -9.54
N ASP A 540 23.29 1.35 -8.77
CA ASP A 540 24.02 1.57 -7.51
C ASP A 540 23.50 0.68 -6.37
N MET A 541 24.36 0.44 -5.37
CA MET A 541 24.13 -0.50 -4.27
C MET A 541 23.56 0.19 -3.02
N TRP A 542 22.77 1.25 -3.23
CA TRP A 542 22.11 1.98 -2.16
C TRP A 542 21.24 1.07 -1.27
N THR A 543 21.19 1.35 0.04
CA THR A 543 20.50 0.53 1.06
C THR A 543 19.01 0.27 0.77
N GLN A 544 18.35 1.14 -0.02
CA GLN A 544 16.96 0.96 -0.43
C GLN A 544 16.80 0.23 -1.78
N ARG A 545 17.88 -0.34 -2.32
CA ARG A 545 17.86 -1.08 -3.59
C ARG A 545 18.13 -2.56 -3.37
N ARG A 546 17.48 -3.36 -4.20
CA ARG A 546 17.70 -4.81 -4.32
C ARG A 546 17.98 -5.12 -5.79
N PRO A 547 19.20 -4.84 -6.25
CA PRO A 547 19.55 -4.98 -7.66
C PRO A 547 19.54 -6.45 -8.09
N LEU A 548 19.78 -7.39 -7.16
CA LEU A 548 19.50 -8.81 -7.33
C LEU A 548 18.84 -9.37 -6.08
N VAL A 549 17.69 -10.01 -6.28
CA VAL A 549 16.94 -10.68 -5.22
C VAL A 549 16.25 -11.93 -5.76
N GLY A 550 16.19 -12.98 -4.93
CA GLY A 550 15.46 -14.19 -5.25
C GLY A 550 14.68 -14.71 -4.05
N TYR A 551 13.59 -15.41 -4.33
CA TYR A 551 12.71 -16.00 -3.32
C TYR A 551 12.34 -17.42 -3.71
N TRP A 552 12.26 -18.33 -2.74
CA TRP A 552 11.70 -19.66 -2.99
C TRP A 552 11.01 -20.24 -1.76
N GLY A 553 10.06 -21.14 -2.01
CA GLY A 553 9.32 -21.82 -0.97
C GLY A 553 10.23 -22.74 -0.16
N ILE A 554 10.07 -22.70 1.16
CA ILE A 554 10.63 -23.68 2.10
C ILE A 554 9.47 -24.37 2.84
N LYS A 555 9.75 -25.30 3.75
CA LYS A 555 8.68 -26.08 4.43
C LYS A 555 7.80 -25.22 5.34
N SER A 556 8.34 -24.16 5.92
CA SER A 556 7.60 -23.18 6.69
C SER A 556 6.74 -22.27 5.81
N ALA A 557 5.86 -21.50 6.44
CA ALA A 557 5.05 -20.49 5.74
C ALA A 557 5.89 -19.32 5.18
N GLU A 558 7.13 -19.16 5.67
CA GLU A 558 8.06 -18.16 5.17
C GLU A 558 8.74 -18.61 3.88
N SER A 559 9.28 -17.65 3.12
CA SER A 559 10.13 -17.92 1.96
C SER A 559 11.59 -17.68 2.30
N ALA A 560 12.48 -18.48 1.73
CA ALA A 560 13.89 -18.14 1.69
C ALA A 560 14.10 -16.90 0.81
N VAL A 561 15.02 -16.02 1.19
CA VAL A 561 15.39 -14.83 0.41
C VAL A 561 16.89 -14.79 0.19
N LEU A 562 17.27 -14.68 -1.07
CA LEU A 562 18.62 -14.43 -1.53
C LEU A 562 18.76 -12.95 -1.88
N ARG A 563 19.83 -12.31 -1.41
CA ARG A 563 20.12 -10.90 -1.68
C ARG A 563 21.59 -10.69 -2.05
N LEU A 564 21.83 -9.83 -3.04
CA LEU A 564 23.16 -9.30 -3.35
C LEU A 564 23.39 -7.95 -2.69
N ARG A 565 24.58 -7.74 -2.12
CA ARG A 565 24.99 -6.51 -1.42
C ARG A 565 26.44 -6.17 -1.74
N PHE A 566 26.79 -4.89 -1.57
CA PHE A 566 28.16 -4.42 -1.51
C PHE A 566 28.29 -3.65 -0.21
N LEU A 567 29.18 -4.10 0.66
CA LEU A 567 29.29 -3.64 2.03
C LEU A 567 30.55 -2.83 2.24
N ARG A 568 30.41 -1.71 2.96
CA ARG A 568 31.47 -0.94 3.61
C ARG A 568 31.22 -1.03 5.12
N ASP A 569 32.16 -1.61 5.84
CA ASP A 569 32.10 -1.78 7.31
C ASP A 569 30.73 -2.36 7.79
N GLY A 570 30.23 -3.37 7.06
CA GLY A 570 28.97 -4.07 7.36
C GLY A 570 27.69 -3.41 6.84
N ARG A 571 27.74 -2.22 6.23
CA ARG A 571 26.58 -1.49 5.70
C ARG A 571 26.59 -1.40 4.19
N ASP A 572 25.42 -1.30 3.56
CA ASP A 572 25.32 -1.14 2.11
C ASP A 572 26.01 0.15 1.65
N PHE A 573 26.84 0.06 0.61
CA PHE A 573 27.64 1.16 0.12
C PHE A 573 27.10 1.71 -1.21
N ALA A 574 26.47 2.89 -1.17
CA ALA A 574 25.80 3.54 -2.28
C ALA A 574 26.73 3.96 -3.42
N SER A 575 28.03 4.11 -3.16
CA SER A 575 29.03 4.38 -4.21
C SER A 575 29.55 3.12 -4.91
N ALA A 576 29.18 1.92 -4.45
CA ALA A 576 29.34 0.73 -5.26
C ALA A 576 28.23 0.63 -6.30
N CYS A 577 28.56 0.07 -7.46
CA CYS A 577 27.60 -0.24 -8.51
C CYS A 577 27.78 -1.67 -9.03
N VAL A 578 26.70 -2.20 -9.59
CA VAL A 578 26.65 -3.53 -10.19
C VAL A 578 26.11 -3.42 -11.60
N HIS A 579 26.67 -4.19 -12.53
CA HIS A 579 26.10 -4.44 -13.86
C HIS A 579 25.79 -5.92 -13.98
N GLN A 580 24.64 -6.25 -14.56
CA GLN A 580 24.15 -7.61 -14.61
C GLN A 580 23.56 -7.99 -15.96
N ASN A 581 23.67 -9.27 -16.27
CA ASN A 581 22.94 -9.88 -17.36
C ASN A 581 22.24 -11.13 -16.83
N GLN A 582 20.92 -11.14 -16.88
CA GLN A 582 20.12 -12.27 -16.46
C GLN A 582 19.56 -13.02 -17.66
N GLN A 583 19.66 -14.34 -17.58
CA GLN A 583 18.95 -15.27 -18.45
C GLN A 583 18.36 -16.38 -17.58
N ARG A 584 17.03 -16.41 -17.50
CA ARG A 584 16.24 -17.30 -16.65
C ARG A 584 16.73 -17.24 -15.20
N ASN A 585 17.06 -18.39 -14.63
CA ASN A 585 17.57 -18.60 -13.28
C ASN A 585 19.07 -18.29 -13.12
N ARG A 586 19.73 -17.68 -14.12
CA ARG A 586 21.16 -17.34 -14.07
C ARG A 586 21.40 -15.85 -14.23
N VAL A 587 22.28 -15.30 -13.40
CA VAL A 587 22.70 -13.90 -13.43
C VAL A 587 24.21 -13.81 -13.43
N LEU A 588 24.78 -13.14 -14.42
CA LEU A 588 26.17 -12.70 -14.38
C LEU A 588 26.22 -11.30 -13.77
N SER A 589 27.04 -11.08 -12.75
CA SER A 589 27.23 -9.79 -12.08
C SER A 589 28.68 -9.32 -12.19
N ALA A 590 28.86 -8.04 -12.46
CA ALA A 590 30.13 -7.35 -12.44
C ALA A 590 30.02 -6.10 -11.57
N PHE A 591 31.08 -5.78 -10.83
CA PHE A 591 31.05 -4.75 -9.81
C PHE A 591 32.00 -3.61 -10.14
N GLY A 592 31.61 -2.38 -9.80
CA GLY A 592 32.37 -1.17 -10.04
C GLY A 592 32.09 -0.10 -8.99
N LEU A 593 32.59 1.11 -9.24
CA LEU A 593 32.47 2.25 -8.35
C LEU A 593 31.91 3.47 -9.08
N ALA A 594 31.10 4.26 -8.38
CA ALA A 594 30.52 5.51 -8.84
C ALA A 594 31.13 6.68 -8.08
N SER A 595 31.80 7.61 -8.77
CA SER A 595 32.53 8.71 -8.13
C SER A 595 31.64 9.85 -7.59
N ASP A 596 30.35 9.84 -7.92
CA ASP A 596 29.39 10.91 -7.66
C ASP A 596 28.30 10.55 -6.64
N ARG A 597 28.50 9.48 -5.87
CA ARG A 597 27.55 8.97 -4.87
C ARG A 597 28.08 9.12 -3.44
N GLY A 598 27.18 8.89 -2.47
CA GLY A 598 27.50 8.96 -1.05
C GLY A 598 27.83 7.61 -0.43
N ASP A 599 27.81 7.57 0.90
CA ASP A 599 28.15 6.38 1.69
C ASP A 599 26.99 5.39 1.75
N PHE A 600 25.98 5.63 2.59
CA PHE A 600 24.77 4.82 2.71
C PHE A 600 23.58 5.42 1.95
N HIS A 601 23.66 6.67 1.52
CA HIS A 601 22.70 7.35 0.66
C HIS A 601 23.35 7.79 -0.66
N VAL A 602 22.55 7.93 -1.71
CA VAL A 602 23.09 8.29 -3.04
C VAL A 602 23.51 9.75 -3.17
N HIS A 603 23.06 10.62 -2.27
CA HIS A 603 23.18 12.08 -2.39
C HIS A 603 23.42 12.86 -1.09
N LEU A 604 23.17 12.28 0.09
CA LEU A 604 23.03 13.08 1.33
C LEU A 604 24.29 13.08 2.19
N ASP A 605 25.19 12.13 1.95
CA ASP A 605 26.27 11.71 2.84
C ASP A 605 27.54 11.42 2.04
N ARG A 606 27.71 12.11 0.91
CA ARG A 606 28.96 12.10 0.14
C ARG A 606 29.98 13.00 0.85
N PRO A 607 31.20 12.50 1.15
CA PRO A 607 32.29 13.35 1.63
C PRO A 607 32.62 14.47 0.63
N ASP A 608 32.88 15.68 1.11
CA ASP A 608 33.19 16.84 0.26
C ASP A 608 34.47 16.64 -0.58
N ASP A 609 35.43 15.90 -0.03
CA ASP A 609 36.69 15.53 -0.68
C ASP A 609 36.60 14.22 -1.50
N GLY A 610 35.46 13.52 -1.45
CA GLY A 610 35.26 12.24 -2.13
C GLY A 610 36.01 11.06 -1.51
N VAL A 611 36.62 11.23 -0.33
CA VAL A 611 37.43 10.20 0.33
C VAL A 611 36.63 9.51 1.42
N PHE A 612 36.53 8.19 1.33
CA PHE A 612 35.87 7.36 2.34
C PHE A 612 36.91 6.73 3.26
N GLN A 613 36.57 6.57 4.53
CA GLN A 613 37.39 5.85 5.50
C GLN A 613 36.84 4.43 5.62
N VAL A 614 37.65 3.41 5.32
CA VAL A 614 37.18 2.01 5.26
C VAL A 614 38.12 1.06 5.97
N GLU A 615 37.57 0.13 6.75
CA GLU A 615 38.33 -0.99 7.32
C GLU A 615 38.01 -2.29 6.60
N ASP A 616 36.81 -2.38 6.02
CA ASP A 616 36.32 -3.56 5.31
C ASP A 616 35.43 -3.20 4.11
N LEU A 617 35.75 -3.76 2.94
CA LEU A 617 34.96 -3.67 1.71
C LEU A 617 34.73 -5.07 1.16
N ARG A 618 33.47 -5.41 0.84
CA ARG A 618 33.15 -6.73 0.27
C ARG A 618 31.88 -6.75 -0.56
N VAL A 619 31.84 -7.64 -1.53
CA VAL A 619 30.59 -8.09 -2.16
C VAL A 619 30.03 -9.25 -1.35
N ARG A 620 28.73 -9.26 -1.10
CA ARG A 620 28.05 -10.33 -0.35
C ARG A 620 26.85 -10.87 -1.11
N TYR A 621 26.81 -12.18 -1.27
CA TYR A 621 25.58 -12.93 -1.52
C TYR A 621 25.11 -13.50 -0.19
N GLU A 622 23.96 -13.07 0.30
CA GLU A 622 23.40 -13.57 1.57
C GLU A 622 22.06 -14.28 1.35
N LEU A 623 21.87 -15.36 2.10
CA LEU A 623 20.65 -16.16 2.13
C LEU A 623 20.10 -16.16 3.56
N SER A 624 18.83 -15.79 3.71
CA SER A 624 18.09 -16.05 4.94
C SER A 624 16.93 -17.00 4.66
N GLY A 625 16.74 -17.96 5.56
CA GLY A 625 15.68 -18.97 5.47
C GLY A 625 15.88 -20.02 6.56
N GLU A 626 14.81 -20.70 6.92
CA GLU A 626 14.88 -21.77 7.92
C GLU A 626 15.87 -22.87 7.49
N ASN A 627 16.78 -23.24 8.40
CA ASN A 627 17.85 -24.22 8.14
C ASN A 627 18.72 -23.89 6.91
N ALA A 628 18.87 -22.60 6.59
CA ALA A 628 19.79 -22.18 5.54
C ALA A 628 21.22 -22.60 5.90
N LEU A 629 21.97 -23.03 4.90
CA LEU A 629 23.37 -23.44 5.05
C LEU A 629 24.22 -22.98 3.86
N VAL A 630 25.54 -22.94 4.06
CA VAL A 630 26.50 -22.58 3.03
C VAL A 630 27.59 -23.63 2.87
N GLU A 631 27.88 -24.01 1.63
CA GLU A 631 28.86 -25.04 1.30
C GLU A 631 29.86 -24.57 0.24
N LYS A 632 31.13 -25.00 0.38
CA LYS A 632 32.15 -24.83 -0.66
C LYS A 632 32.12 -26.05 -1.58
N LEU A 633 31.76 -25.86 -2.84
CA LEU A 633 31.65 -26.94 -3.82
C LEU A 633 32.98 -27.26 -4.55
N GLY A 634 33.99 -26.41 -4.38
CA GLY A 634 35.27 -26.49 -5.11
C GLY A 634 35.28 -25.65 -6.39
N ASP A 635 36.45 -25.49 -7.01
CA ASP A 635 36.66 -24.74 -8.27
C ASP A 635 36.09 -23.30 -8.27
N GLY A 636 36.14 -22.61 -7.12
CA GLY A 636 35.57 -21.26 -6.99
C GLY A 636 34.04 -21.22 -6.95
N ARG A 637 33.38 -22.33 -6.58
CA ARG A 637 31.92 -22.41 -6.46
C ARG A 637 31.48 -22.55 -5.01
N PHE A 638 30.43 -21.82 -4.66
CA PHE A 638 29.83 -21.79 -3.32
C PHE A 638 28.32 -21.93 -3.43
N ALA A 639 27.70 -22.71 -2.56
CA ALA A 639 26.26 -22.92 -2.54
C ALA A 639 25.64 -22.35 -1.28
N LEU A 640 24.63 -21.51 -1.45
CA LEU A 640 23.70 -21.09 -0.40
C LEU A 640 22.42 -21.92 -0.54
N ILE A 641 22.11 -22.74 0.45
CA ILE A 641 21.09 -23.79 0.35
C ILE A 641 19.99 -23.52 1.38
N ALA A 642 18.73 -23.58 0.95
CA ALA A 642 17.58 -23.59 1.86
C ALA A 642 16.42 -24.36 1.22
N GLY A 643 15.80 -25.27 1.97
CA GLY A 643 14.74 -26.14 1.45
C GLY A 643 15.22 -26.97 0.26
N GLU A 644 14.48 -26.92 -0.85
CA GLU A 644 14.78 -27.69 -2.07
C GLU A 644 15.57 -26.91 -3.12
N TYR A 645 16.05 -25.71 -2.80
CA TYR A 645 16.81 -24.88 -3.72
C TYR A 645 18.20 -24.53 -3.18
N MET A 646 19.11 -24.32 -4.13
CA MET A 646 20.45 -23.81 -3.87
C MET A 646 20.79 -22.69 -4.84
N ALA A 647 21.31 -21.58 -4.31
CA ALA A 647 21.88 -20.50 -5.08
C ALA A 647 23.40 -20.71 -5.15
N VAL A 648 23.91 -20.97 -6.35
CA VAL A 648 25.33 -21.27 -6.57
C VAL A 648 26.06 -20.06 -7.11
N VAL A 649 27.02 -19.55 -6.35
CA VAL A 649 27.91 -18.46 -6.72
C VAL A 649 29.16 -19.03 -7.38
N HIS A 650 29.44 -18.59 -8.60
CA HIS A 650 30.61 -18.94 -9.41
C HIS A 650 31.57 -17.76 -9.44
N THR A 651 32.77 -17.93 -8.90
CA THR A 651 33.73 -16.84 -8.77
C THR A 651 34.83 -16.95 -9.81
N MET A 652 35.59 -15.87 -9.95
CA MET A 652 36.79 -15.82 -10.77
C MET A 652 37.91 -15.07 -10.02
N PRO A 653 39.18 -15.28 -10.39
CA PRO A 653 40.27 -14.43 -9.91
C PRO A 653 39.91 -12.96 -10.16
N SER A 654 39.78 -12.20 -9.07
CA SER A 654 39.27 -10.84 -9.10
C SER A 654 40.25 -9.90 -8.38
N ARG A 655 40.28 -8.64 -8.82
CA ARG A 655 41.12 -7.58 -8.26
C ARG A 655 40.28 -6.35 -7.97
N PHE A 656 40.60 -5.66 -6.89
CA PHE A 656 39.99 -4.42 -6.48
C PHE A 656 41.10 -3.41 -6.19
N GLY A 657 41.49 -2.63 -7.21
CA GLY A 657 42.72 -1.85 -7.18
C GLY A 657 43.95 -2.76 -7.09
N GLU A 658 44.77 -2.54 -6.07
CA GLU A 658 45.94 -3.38 -5.80
C GLU A 658 45.63 -4.68 -5.04
N PHE A 659 44.43 -4.79 -4.45
CA PHE A 659 44.05 -5.92 -3.62
C PHE A 659 43.51 -7.10 -4.44
N ASN A 660 43.88 -8.32 -4.04
CA ASN A 660 43.25 -9.54 -4.55
C ASN A 660 41.98 -9.83 -3.77
N VAL A 661 40.89 -10.11 -4.47
CA VAL A 661 39.62 -10.44 -3.82
C VAL A 661 39.65 -11.89 -3.33
N VAL A 662 39.40 -12.09 -2.04
CA VAL A 662 39.36 -13.42 -1.41
C VAL A 662 37.92 -13.81 -1.15
N TRP A 663 37.54 -15.02 -1.57
CA TRP A 663 36.19 -15.53 -1.39
C TRP A 663 36.08 -16.41 -0.16
N GLU A 664 35.18 -16.05 0.76
CA GLU A 664 34.90 -16.77 1.99
C GLU A 664 33.40 -17.03 2.18
N VAL A 665 33.07 -17.86 3.16
CA VAL A 665 31.70 -18.18 3.54
C VAL A 665 31.56 -18.06 5.04
N GLY A 666 30.36 -17.78 5.52
CA GLY A 666 30.09 -17.73 6.94
C GLY A 666 28.62 -17.54 7.26
N GLU A 667 28.37 -17.24 8.52
CA GLU A 667 27.07 -16.94 9.08
C GLU A 667 27.16 -15.62 9.86
N GLU A 668 26.18 -14.75 9.66
CA GLU A 668 26.00 -13.50 10.41
C GLU A 668 24.51 -13.25 10.62
N ASP A 669 24.08 -13.00 11.86
CA ASP A 669 22.68 -12.76 12.24
C ASP A 669 21.68 -13.82 11.69
N GLY A 670 22.10 -15.10 11.70
CA GLY A 670 21.30 -16.21 11.18
C GLY A 670 21.18 -16.23 9.65
N LYS A 671 21.97 -15.42 8.93
CA LYS A 671 22.07 -15.42 7.48
C LYS A 671 23.35 -16.08 7.03
N MET A 672 23.24 -16.97 6.06
CA MET A 672 24.38 -17.58 5.41
C MET A 672 24.92 -16.65 4.33
N PHE A 673 26.23 -16.54 4.18
CA PHE A 673 26.81 -15.67 3.16
C PHE A 673 27.97 -16.29 2.39
N VAL A 674 28.16 -15.78 1.18
CA VAL A 674 29.36 -15.91 0.36
C VAL A 674 29.90 -14.50 0.10
N ASP A 675 31.08 -14.22 0.63
CA ASP A 675 31.70 -12.90 0.57
C ASP A 675 32.91 -12.89 -0.37
N GLY A 676 32.95 -11.93 -1.28
CA GLY A 676 34.16 -11.54 -2.00
C GLY A 676 34.79 -10.35 -1.28
N VAL A 677 35.76 -10.63 -0.41
CA VAL A 677 36.45 -9.62 0.41
C VAL A 677 37.41 -8.83 -0.47
N CYS A 678 37.07 -7.59 -0.76
CA CYS A 678 37.85 -6.66 -1.57
C CYS A 678 39.00 -6.03 -0.77
N TYR A 679 38.72 -5.68 0.49
CA TYR A 679 39.68 -5.16 1.45
C TYR A 679 39.23 -5.52 2.87
N ARG A 680 40.19 -5.85 3.74
CA ARG A 680 39.98 -6.01 5.19
C ARG A 680 41.31 -5.76 5.90
N GLY A 681 41.38 -4.75 6.76
CA GLY A 681 42.64 -4.40 7.42
C GLY A 681 42.56 -3.16 8.29
N GLU A 682 43.69 -2.45 8.38
CA GLU A 682 43.76 -1.13 9.02
C GLU A 682 42.91 -0.10 8.26
N LEU A 683 42.60 1.02 8.90
CA LEU A 683 41.81 2.10 8.27
C LEU A 683 42.51 2.59 6.99
N LEU A 684 41.77 2.57 5.88
CA LEU A 684 42.24 2.96 4.55
C LEU A 684 41.48 4.19 4.04
N GLU A 685 42.22 5.15 3.49
CA GLU A 685 41.66 6.25 2.71
C GLU A 685 41.30 5.77 1.30
N PHE A 686 40.01 5.66 1.04
CA PHE A 686 39.43 5.15 -0.19
C PHE A 686 38.92 6.32 -1.04
N ASP A 687 39.83 6.90 -1.82
CA ASP A 687 39.51 7.93 -2.82
C ASP A 687 38.99 7.26 -4.10
N LEU A 688 37.71 7.46 -4.40
CA LEU A 688 37.06 6.85 -5.56
C LEU A 688 37.62 7.36 -6.89
N GLU A 689 38.06 8.61 -6.99
CA GLU A 689 38.51 9.20 -8.26
C GLU A 689 39.88 8.68 -8.68
N SER A 690 40.73 8.35 -7.70
CA SER A 690 42.05 7.77 -7.92
C SER A 690 42.11 6.25 -7.69
N TRP A 691 40.99 5.62 -7.28
CA TRP A 691 40.95 4.17 -7.05
C TRP A 691 41.24 3.43 -8.35
N GLY A 692 42.28 2.59 -8.31
CA GLY A 692 42.77 1.86 -9.47
C GLY A 692 41.74 0.89 -10.07
N GLU A 693 42.21 0.07 -11.03
CA GLU A 693 41.32 -0.81 -11.78
C GLU A 693 40.57 -1.83 -10.90
N VAL A 694 39.26 -1.95 -11.12
CA VAL A 694 38.37 -2.95 -10.51
C VAL A 694 38.01 -4.00 -11.56
N VAL A 695 38.38 -5.25 -11.28
CA VAL A 695 38.00 -6.44 -12.06
C VAL A 695 37.39 -7.43 -11.09
N LEU A 696 36.10 -7.29 -10.82
CA LEU A 696 35.36 -8.12 -9.88
C LEU A 696 34.06 -8.58 -10.51
N ALA A 697 33.86 -9.89 -10.58
CA ALA A 697 32.67 -10.50 -11.16
C ALA A 697 32.34 -11.85 -10.52
N ALA A 698 31.05 -12.20 -10.57
CA ALA A 698 30.56 -13.51 -10.16
C ALA A 698 29.31 -13.91 -10.97
N GLY A 699 29.20 -15.19 -11.27
CA GLY A 699 27.99 -15.81 -11.79
C GLY A 699 27.12 -16.32 -10.64
N LEU A 700 25.82 -16.26 -10.80
CA LEU A 700 24.85 -16.83 -9.89
C LEU A 700 23.88 -17.70 -10.68
N GLU A 701 23.61 -18.92 -10.21
CA GLU A 701 22.47 -19.70 -10.70
C GLU A 701 21.63 -20.22 -9.54
N LEU A 702 20.30 -20.16 -9.69
CA LEU A 702 19.35 -20.72 -8.74
C LEU A 702 18.88 -22.09 -9.25
N LEU A 703 19.17 -23.14 -8.50
CA LEU A 703 18.99 -24.53 -8.91
C LEU A 703 18.11 -25.28 -7.90
N ARG A 704 17.39 -26.29 -8.38
CA ARG A 704 16.73 -27.28 -7.50
C ARG A 704 17.75 -28.31 -6.99
N ALA A 705 17.48 -28.87 -5.82
CA ALA A 705 18.27 -29.95 -5.25
C ALA A 705 18.42 -31.12 -6.24
N GLY A 706 19.67 -31.52 -6.50
CA GLY A 706 20.02 -32.58 -7.45
C GLY A 706 20.36 -32.11 -8.87
N GLU A 707 20.08 -30.85 -9.21
CA GLU A 707 20.61 -30.25 -10.44
C GLU A 707 22.12 -29.99 -10.32
N LYS A 708 22.84 -30.11 -11.44
CA LYS A 708 24.29 -29.93 -11.45
C LYS A 708 24.64 -28.48 -11.76
N PRO A 709 25.52 -27.85 -10.96
CA PRO A 709 26.05 -26.52 -11.27
C PRO A 709 26.75 -26.48 -12.63
N CYS A 710 26.73 -25.30 -13.25
CA CYS A 710 27.45 -25.01 -14.47
C CYS A 710 28.96 -25.33 -14.30
N ALA A 711 29.51 -26.14 -15.21
CA ALA A 711 30.92 -26.48 -15.18
C ALA A 711 31.82 -25.34 -15.70
N VAL A 712 31.26 -24.36 -16.42
CA VAL A 712 32.00 -23.26 -17.03
C VAL A 712 32.28 -22.17 -15.98
N SER A 713 33.56 -21.82 -15.81
CA SER A 713 33.96 -20.70 -14.96
C SER A 713 33.65 -19.34 -15.60
N VAL A 714 33.44 -18.33 -14.77
CA VAL A 714 33.35 -16.93 -15.21
C VAL A 714 34.72 -16.48 -15.73
N LYS A 715 34.74 -15.71 -16.81
CA LYS A 715 35.97 -15.20 -17.43
C LYS A 715 35.88 -13.70 -17.65
N ALA A 716 37.03 -13.03 -17.53
CA ALA A 716 37.20 -11.63 -17.90
C ALA A 716 38.30 -11.49 -18.97
N GLU A 717 38.01 -10.77 -20.04
CA GLU A 717 38.92 -10.49 -21.15
C GLU A 717 39.01 -8.98 -21.37
N ARG A 718 40.23 -8.42 -21.39
CA ARG A 718 40.41 -6.99 -21.71
C ARG A 718 40.25 -6.81 -23.22
N ILE A 719 39.31 -5.98 -23.62
CA ILE A 719 38.95 -5.76 -25.03
C ILE A 719 39.41 -4.41 -25.58
N GLN A 720 39.48 -3.36 -24.75
CA GLN A 720 39.93 -2.02 -25.10
C GLN A 720 40.48 -1.28 -23.87
N GLU A 721 41.15 -0.15 -24.07
CA GLU A 721 41.69 0.67 -22.99
C GLU A 721 40.54 1.13 -22.07
N GLY A 722 40.62 0.80 -20.77
CA GLY A 722 39.63 1.19 -19.77
C GLY A 722 38.40 0.27 -19.62
N TYR A 723 38.26 -0.82 -20.38
CA TYR A 723 37.09 -1.72 -20.29
C TYR A 723 37.45 -3.21 -20.26
N VAL A 724 36.60 -3.99 -19.59
CA VAL A 724 36.67 -5.46 -19.52
C VAL A 724 35.36 -6.11 -19.98
N ASP A 725 35.49 -7.17 -20.79
CA ASP A 725 34.40 -8.06 -21.17
C ASP A 725 34.34 -9.21 -20.18
N ILE A 726 33.19 -9.43 -19.54
CA ILE A 726 32.95 -10.54 -18.62
C ILE A 726 31.95 -11.50 -19.27
N SER A 727 32.24 -12.79 -19.23
CA SER A 727 31.40 -13.83 -19.84
C SER A 727 31.26 -15.06 -18.96
N TRP A 728 30.10 -15.73 -19.07
CA TRP A 728 29.83 -16.96 -18.33
C TRP A 728 28.81 -17.85 -19.03
N ASP A 729 29.27 -19.02 -19.52
CA ASP A 729 28.47 -19.98 -20.26
C ASP A 729 27.64 -19.33 -21.39
N ARG A 730 26.32 -19.56 -21.42
CA ARG A 730 25.39 -18.98 -22.40
C ARG A 730 24.84 -17.61 -21.97
N VAL A 731 25.11 -17.17 -20.74
CA VAL A 731 24.74 -15.85 -20.25
C VAL A 731 25.69 -14.84 -20.89
N SER A 732 25.12 -14.02 -21.78
CA SER A 732 25.85 -13.09 -22.66
C SER A 732 26.79 -12.11 -21.94
N LYS A 733 27.75 -11.57 -22.71
CA LYS A 733 28.82 -10.67 -22.27
C LYS A 733 28.34 -9.40 -21.55
N LEU A 734 29.06 -9.00 -20.51
CA LEU A 734 28.97 -7.68 -19.87
C LEU A 734 30.22 -6.86 -20.20
N MET A 735 30.03 -5.61 -20.61
CA MET A 735 31.13 -4.65 -20.77
C MET A 735 31.14 -3.71 -19.58
N MET A 736 32.29 -3.59 -18.92
CA MET A 736 32.45 -2.81 -17.69
C MET A 736 33.62 -1.84 -17.78
N PRO A 737 33.46 -0.59 -17.32
CA PRO A 737 34.62 0.26 -17.11
C PRO A 737 35.48 -0.28 -15.96
N LEU A 738 36.79 -0.05 -16.06
CA LEU A 738 37.78 -0.51 -15.09
C LEU A 738 37.96 0.46 -13.91
N CYS A 739 37.68 1.75 -14.08
CA CYS A 739 37.87 2.76 -13.04
C CYS A 739 36.52 3.33 -12.59
N ALA A 740 36.52 4.05 -11.47
CA ALA A 740 35.33 4.77 -11.06
C ALA A 740 34.93 5.80 -12.13
N HIS A 741 33.65 5.87 -12.41
CA HIS A 741 33.08 6.89 -13.27
C HIS A 741 31.85 7.48 -12.62
N PRO A 742 31.45 8.70 -12.99
CA PRO A 742 30.15 9.22 -12.59
C PRO A 742 29.08 8.19 -12.97
N ALA A 743 28.12 7.94 -12.07
CA ALA A 743 26.98 7.13 -12.42
C ALA A 743 26.36 7.71 -13.70
N GLN A 744 26.08 6.88 -14.72
CA GLN A 744 25.56 7.33 -16.02
C GLN A 744 24.15 7.99 -15.95
N SER A 745 23.70 8.46 -14.79
CA SER A 745 22.50 9.25 -14.59
C SER A 745 22.82 10.75 -14.64
N ARG A 746 22.92 11.34 -15.84
CA ARG A 746 22.44 12.73 -15.99
C ARG A 746 20.93 12.67 -16.17
N GLY A 747 20.21 12.55 -15.06
CA GLY A 747 18.75 12.57 -15.03
C GLY A 747 18.29 12.84 -13.60
N ALA A 748 17.79 14.05 -13.37
CA ALA A 748 17.40 14.66 -12.10
C ALA A 748 18.56 15.07 -11.18
N ASP A 749 19.18 16.22 -11.50
CA ASP A 749 19.72 17.10 -10.47
C ASP A 749 18.60 17.39 -9.47
N PHE A 750 18.59 16.72 -8.32
CA PHE A 750 17.93 17.25 -7.13
C PHE A 750 18.80 18.38 -6.60
N LYS A 751 18.73 19.54 -7.26
CA LYS A 751 19.00 20.78 -6.55
C LYS A 751 17.85 20.96 -5.57
N GLN A 752 18.09 20.62 -4.31
CA GLN A 752 17.42 21.30 -3.22
C GLN A 752 17.81 22.77 -3.35
N GLY A 753 16.88 23.57 -3.86
CA GLY A 753 16.98 25.01 -4.02
C GLY A 753 15.60 25.60 -3.88
#